data_AF-A0A7W1YUE0-F1
#
_entry.id   AF-A0A7W1YUE0-F1
#
_cell.length_a   1.000
_cell.length_b   1.000
_cell.length_c   1.000
_cell.angle_alpha   90.00
_cell.angle_beta   90.00
_cell.angle_gamma   90.00
#
_symmetry.space_group_name_H-M   'P 1'
#
loop_
_entity.id
_entity.type
_entity.pdbx_description
1 polymer ?
#
loop_
_entity_poly.entity_id
_entity_poly.type
_entity_poly.pdbx_seq_one_letter_code
_entity_poly.pdbx_strand_id
1 'polypeptide(L)'
;AALAPDQDKEPLVATGDAAAALETLDRGLRGTAGLRFLLDQPEVAGEISAAAGRLDAAVARLDHDVDLGIGDLGSRALEARNVALVRLKDVVWALGHDRVATAVAVADLAGPDPGPAAVDALASVQVALSALDRLEVRGRDSAGLHLLVDGHGLHLDDPDVEPLLAGRTDNALFTSGAVRAPEGRLGFVYKAAAEVGELGDNTAALRRAIRADGLLHRALKAPTAQVTVLGHTRWASVGIVSEANAHPLNHEEALGREEALGREEALGREEEGAGEAPYVTVAVNGDVDNYAELRRQEGLSIPVEVTCDTKVVPALVSRRLAGGDVPLDAFRQAVATLEGSMAVAASLAAEPGRLLLAVRGSGQSLYVGVAEDAFVVASEPYGVVAETNRYVRIDGEATVGPARTRGQVVVVDGEQGGLAGISRWTYDGVALPLVEADLVVAEVTTRDIDRGEFPHYLLKELSEAPRSLARTIRGRIEERDGKLAVVLDDDVLPEAVRKALADGSLARVVVVGQGTAAVAGQSVAAAIAAACAASPLRVEADLATELSGFGLDDDMADTLVVAVSQSGTTTDTNRTVDLARGRGAAVVAIVNRRNSDLVEKADGVLFTSDGRDVEMSVASTKAFYAQVAAGFLLAEGIAQALGCSDRVRSSALLDGLRRLPEALSEVLNLRPVLASAAAYAPPLRSWAVVGNGANRIAAEEVRIKLSELCYKSIACDATEDKKHIDLSSEPLVFVCA
;
A
#
# COMPACT_ATOMS: atom_id res chain seq x y z
N ALA A 1 -3.67 -34.28 -9.31
CA ALA A 1 -3.77 -35.29 -10.38
C ALA A 1 -3.38 -34.72 -11.73
N ALA A 2 -4.03 -33.64 -12.20
CA ALA A 2 -3.72 -33.01 -13.50
C ALA A 2 -2.27 -32.49 -13.66
N LEU A 3 -1.60 -32.12 -12.56
CA LEU A 3 -0.22 -31.62 -12.56
C LEU A 3 0.84 -32.72 -12.37
N ALA A 4 0.47 -33.99 -12.50
CA ALA A 4 1.41 -35.11 -12.36
C ALA A 4 2.31 -35.22 -13.61
N PRO A 5 3.60 -35.57 -13.44
CA PRO A 5 4.57 -35.54 -14.54
C PRO A 5 4.32 -36.56 -15.68
N ASP A 6 3.48 -37.60 -15.47
CA ASP A 6 3.23 -38.69 -16.43
C ASP A 6 1.86 -38.58 -17.16
N GLN A 7 1.33 -37.38 -17.41
CA GLN A 7 0.04 -37.21 -18.12
C GLN A 7 0.19 -36.73 -19.56
N ASP A 8 -0.54 -37.37 -20.50
CA ASP A 8 -0.65 -37.00 -21.93
C ASP A 8 -1.35 -35.65 -22.21
N LYS A 9 -1.64 -34.84 -21.17
CA LYS A 9 -2.25 -33.51 -21.33
C LYS A 9 -1.17 -32.45 -21.56
N GLU A 10 -1.43 -31.55 -22.51
CA GLU A 10 -0.57 -30.39 -22.75
C GLU A 10 -0.45 -29.54 -21.45
N PRO A 11 0.76 -29.24 -20.95
CA PRO A 11 0.98 -28.64 -19.63
C PRO A 11 0.23 -27.33 -19.38
N LEU A 12 0.00 -26.54 -20.44
CA LEU A 12 -0.76 -25.28 -20.39
C LEU A 12 -2.24 -25.54 -20.02
N VAL A 13 -2.88 -26.49 -20.70
CA VAL A 13 -4.30 -26.84 -20.49
C VAL A 13 -4.49 -27.41 -19.10
N ALA A 14 -3.59 -28.29 -18.65
CA ALA A 14 -3.66 -28.87 -17.31
C ALA A 14 -3.51 -27.82 -16.19
N THR A 15 -2.65 -26.81 -16.38
CA THR A 15 -2.45 -25.71 -15.42
C THR A 15 -3.69 -24.81 -15.37
N GLY A 16 -4.25 -24.45 -16.53
CA GLY A 16 -5.48 -23.65 -16.61
C GLY A 16 -6.70 -24.33 -16.00
N ASP A 17 -6.91 -25.62 -16.29
CA ASP A 17 -8.00 -26.44 -15.72
C ASP A 17 -7.88 -26.50 -14.18
N ALA A 18 -6.67 -26.70 -13.66
CA ALA A 18 -6.41 -26.77 -12.23
C ALA A 18 -6.70 -25.42 -11.54
N ALA A 19 -6.26 -24.30 -12.12
CA ALA A 19 -6.54 -22.98 -11.61
C ALA A 19 -8.06 -22.72 -11.52
N ALA A 20 -8.80 -22.99 -12.60
CA ALA A 20 -10.25 -22.76 -12.63
C ALA A 20 -11.04 -23.59 -11.60
N ALA A 21 -10.64 -24.85 -11.39
CA ALA A 21 -11.26 -25.71 -10.39
C ALA A 21 -11.03 -25.19 -8.96
N LEU A 22 -9.80 -24.76 -8.65
CA LEU A 22 -9.46 -24.20 -7.35
C LEU A 22 -10.08 -22.82 -7.14
N GLU A 23 -10.22 -22.00 -8.18
CA GLU A 23 -10.88 -20.68 -8.11
C GLU A 23 -12.36 -20.82 -7.79
N THR A 24 -12.99 -21.91 -8.24
CA THR A 24 -14.37 -22.25 -7.88
C THR A 24 -14.48 -22.63 -6.41
N LEU A 25 -13.51 -23.40 -5.88
CA LEU A 25 -13.44 -23.72 -4.46
C LEU A 25 -13.21 -22.48 -3.61
N ASP A 26 -12.24 -21.63 -3.97
CA ASP A 26 -11.95 -20.37 -3.26
C ASP A 26 -13.20 -19.50 -3.16
N ARG A 27 -13.91 -19.29 -4.28
CA ARG A 27 -15.16 -18.51 -4.30
C ARG A 27 -16.22 -19.09 -3.36
N GLY A 28 -16.30 -20.42 -3.24
CA GLY A 28 -17.23 -21.08 -2.31
C GLY A 28 -16.83 -20.95 -0.84
N LEU A 29 -15.58 -20.62 -0.54
CA LEU A 29 -15.03 -20.45 0.82
C LEU A 29 -14.90 -18.98 1.24
N ARG A 30 -15.33 -18.03 0.40
CA ARG A 30 -15.37 -16.60 0.75
C ARG A 30 -16.57 -16.27 1.65
N GLY A 31 -16.45 -15.12 2.33
CA GLY A 31 -17.45 -14.61 3.26
C GLY A 31 -17.63 -15.46 4.53
N THR A 32 -18.57 -15.02 5.35
CA THR A 32 -18.96 -15.65 6.62
C THR A 32 -19.46 -17.08 6.44
N ALA A 33 -20.15 -17.38 5.34
CA ALA A 33 -20.64 -18.73 5.05
C ALA A 33 -19.50 -19.73 4.83
N GLY A 34 -18.49 -19.37 4.02
CA GLY A 34 -17.31 -20.18 3.80
C GLY A 34 -16.47 -20.35 5.07
N LEU A 35 -16.32 -19.27 5.84
CA LEU A 35 -15.64 -19.29 7.14
C LEU A 35 -16.31 -20.26 8.12
N ARG A 36 -17.64 -20.17 8.30
CA ARG A 36 -18.40 -21.06 9.19
C ARG A 36 -18.26 -22.52 8.76
N PHE A 37 -18.33 -22.79 7.46
CA PHE A 37 -18.09 -24.14 6.95
C PHE A 37 -16.71 -24.68 7.36
N LEU A 38 -15.65 -23.87 7.24
CA LEU A 38 -14.30 -24.28 7.64
C LEU A 38 -14.16 -24.50 9.16
N LEU A 39 -14.88 -23.72 9.96
CA LEU A 39 -14.91 -23.87 11.43
C LEU A 39 -15.71 -25.11 11.87
N ASP A 40 -16.83 -25.38 11.20
CA ASP A 40 -17.71 -26.53 11.48
C ASP A 40 -17.12 -27.85 10.98
N GLN A 41 -16.23 -27.82 9.98
CA GLN A 41 -15.58 -28.98 9.36
C GLN A 41 -14.04 -28.85 9.41
N PRO A 42 -13.42 -28.89 10.61
CA PRO A 42 -11.98 -28.68 10.76
C PRO A 42 -11.13 -29.73 10.01
N GLU A 43 -11.64 -30.93 9.81
CA GLU A 43 -11.01 -31.96 8.97
C GLU A 43 -10.87 -31.52 7.50
N VAL A 44 -11.91 -30.87 6.95
CA VAL A 44 -11.89 -30.36 5.57
C VAL A 44 -10.89 -29.20 5.46
N ALA A 45 -10.86 -28.29 6.44
CA ALA A 45 -9.85 -27.24 6.49
C ALA A 45 -8.42 -27.82 6.51
N GLY A 46 -8.19 -28.89 7.26
CA GLY A 46 -6.93 -29.64 7.28
C GLY A 46 -6.59 -30.28 5.92
N GLU A 47 -7.57 -30.87 5.23
CA GLU A 47 -7.39 -31.45 3.90
C GLU A 47 -7.02 -30.39 2.85
N ILE A 48 -7.69 -29.23 2.88
CA ILE A 48 -7.39 -28.08 2.00
C ILE A 48 -5.95 -27.60 2.24
N SER A 49 -5.56 -27.39 3.50
CA SER A 49 -4.21 -26.96 3.84
C SER A 49 -3.14 -27.95 3.36
N ALA A 50 -3.36 -29.26 3.59
CA ALA A 50 -2.45 -30.29 3.12
C ALA A 50 -2.40 -30.38 1.59
N ALA A 51 -3.51 -30.14 0.89
CA ALA A 51 -3.57 -30.11 -0.56
C ALA A 51 -2.85 -28.89 -1.14
N ALA A 52 -3.03 -27.71 -0.55
CA ALA A 52 -2.35 -26.48 -0.93
C ALA A 52 -0.83 -26.65 -0.84
N GLY A 53 -0.30 -27.19 0.27
CA GLY A 53 1.13 -27.45 0.43
C GLY A 53 1.71 -28.44 -0.60
N ARG A 54 0.94 -29.45 -1.03
CA ARG A 54 1.36 -30.36 -2.13
C ARG A 54 1.38 -29.65 -3.49
N LEU A 55 0.42 -28.76 -3.73
CA LEU A 55 0.30 -28.00 -4.97
C LEU A 55 1.41 -26.95 -5.09
N ASP A 56 1.78 -26.28 -4.00
CA ASP A 56 2.89 -25.32 -3.98
C ASP A 56 4.19 -25.94 -4.50
N ALA A 57 4.53 -27.15 -4.05
CA ALA A 57 5.71 -27.86 -4.53
C ALA A 57 5.63 -28.19 -6.03
N ALA A 58 4.44 -28.48 -6.56
CA ALA A 58 4.26 -28.75 -8.00
C ALA A 58 4.34 -27.46 -8.83
N VAL A 59 3.75 -26.39 -8.33
CA VAL A 59 3.75 -25.06 -8.93
C VAL A 59 5.17 -24.48 -8.98
N ALA A 60 5.95 -24.65 -7.91
CA ALA A 60 7.35 -24.22 -7.88
C ALA A 60 8.21 -24.91 -8.95
N ARG A 61 7.94 -26.19 -9.24
CA ARG A 61 8.62 -26.91 -10.35
C ARG A 61 8.22 -26.34 -11.71
N LEU A 62 6.93 -26.14 -11.95
CA LEU A 62 6.44 -25.55 -13.21
C LEU A 62 7.01 -24.15 -13.46
N ASP A 63 7.17 -23.37 -12.39
CA ASP A 63 7.77 -22.04 -12.43
C ASP A 63 9.26 -22.10 -12.76
N HIS A 64 9.98 -23.06 -12.18
CA HIS A 64 11.37 -23.29 -12.49
C HIS A 64 11.58 -23.72 -13.95
N ASP A 65 10.71 -24.58 -14.49
CA ASP A 65 10.76 -24.99 -15.89
C ASP A 65 10.57 -23.81 -16.85
N VAL A 66 9.65 -22.90 -16.51
CA VAL A 66 9.46 -21.63 -17.24
C VAL A 66 10.72 -20.76 -17.14
N ASP A 67 11.30 -20.64 -15.95
CA ASP A 67 12.51 -19.84 -15.71
C ASP A 67 13.71 -20.38 -16.51
N LEU A 68 13.79 -21.70 -16.73
CA LEU A 68 14.81 -22.37 -17.54
C LEU A 68 14.52 -22.39 -19.05
N GLY A 69 13.37 -21.86 -19.50
CA GLY A 69 12.97 -21.90 -20.91
C GLY A 69 12.68 -23.31 -21.42
N ILE A 70 12.33 -24.25 -20.54
CA ILE A 70 12.04 -25.64 -20.89
C ILE A 70 10.70 -25.71 -21.64
N GLY A 71 10.77 -26.11 -22.91
CA GLY A 71 9.61 -26.35 -23.78
C GLY A 71 9.60 -25.59 -25.11
N ASP A 72 10.62 -24.77 -25.41
CA ASP A 72 10.79 -24.03 -26.67
C ASP A 72 9.50 -23.37 -27.19
N LEU A 73 8.80 -22.69 -26.27
CA LEU A 73 7.52 -22.03 -26.55
C LEU A 73 7.78 -20.66 -27.17
N GLY A 74 7.08 -20.34 -28.26
CA GLY A 74 7.06 -18.97 -28.80
C GLY A 74 6.49 -17.97 -27.78
N SER A 75 6.83 -16.68 -27.91
CA SER A 75 6.52 -15.61 -26.94
C SER A 75 5.07 -15.63 -26.42
N ARG A 76 4.08 -15.71 -27.33
CA ARG A 76 2.64 -15.76 -26.97
C ARG A 76 2.23 -17.01 -26.16
N ALA A 77 2.81 -18.17 -26.45
CA ALA A 77 2.51 -19.40 -25.73
C ALA A 77 3.16 -19.41 -24.34
N LEU A 78 4.36 -18.84 -24.23
CA LEU A 78 5.05 -18.63 -22.96
C LEU A 78 4.25 -17.69 -22.04
N GLU A 79 3.73 -16.58 -22.59
CA GLU A 79 2.89 -15.63 -21.86
C GLU A 79 1.60 -16.29 -21.34
N ALA A 80 0.89 -17.04 -22.19
CA ALA A 80 -0.31 -17.77 -21.78
C ALA A 80 -0.02 -18.78 -20.65
N ARG A 81 1.13 -19.46 -20.71
CA ARG A 81 1.59 -20.38 -19.65
C ARG A 81 1.88 -19.63 -18.35
N ASN A 82 2.52 -18.48 -18.43
CA ASN A 82 2.80 -17.65 -17.25
C ASN A 82 1.51 -17.17 -16.60
N VAL A 83 0.53 -16.70 -17.38
CA VAL A 83 -0.77 -16.26 -16.86
C VAL A 83 -1.49 -17.41 -16.14
N ALA A 84 -1.54 -18.59 -16.75
CA ALA A 84 -2.16 -19.76 -16.12
C ALA A 84 -1.46 -20.19 -14.82
N LEU A 85 -0.12 -20.18 -14.83
CA LEU A 85 0.69 -20.54 -13.66
C LEU A 85 0.52 -19.53 -12.52
N VAL A 86 0.46 -18.24 -12.85
CA VAL A 86 0.24 -17.16 -11.89
C VAL A 86 -1.13 -17.30 -11.22
N ARG A 87 -2.21 -17.54 -11.99
CA ARG A 87 -3.54 -17.82 -11.44
C ARG A 87 -3.53 -19.02 -10.50
N LEU A 88 -2.85 -20.10 -10.88
CA LEU A 88 -2.73 -21.29 -10.05
C LEU A 88 -2.00 -21.00 -8.73
N LYS A 89 -0.92 -20.22 -8.76
CA LYS A 89 -0.20 -19.79 -7.54
C LYS A 89 -1.11 -18.97 -6.62
N ASP A 90 -1.83 -18.01 -7.18
CA ASP A 90 -2.69 -17.10 -6.42
C ASP A 90 -3.79 -17.86 -5.70
N VAL A 91 -4.44 -18.80 -6.38
CA VAL A 91 -5.55 -19.53 -5.76
C VAL A 91 -5.09 -20.59 -4.76
N VAL A 92 -3.95 -21.26 -5.00
CA VAL A 92 -3.36 -22.17 -4.02
C VAL A 92 -2.99 -21.41 -2.75
N TRP A 93 -2.40 -20.22 -2.91
CA TRP A 93 -2.10 -19.32 -1.81
C TRP A 93 -3.35 -18.90 -1.06
N ALA A 94 -4.37 -18.39 -1.76
CA ALA A 94 -5.60 -17.89 -1.16
C ALA A 94 -6.28 -18.96 -0.29
N LEU A 95 -6.38 -20.19 -0.79
CA LEU A 95 -6.98 -21.30 -0.04
C LEU A 95 -6.27 -21.57 1.29
N GLY A 96 -4.94 -21.57 1.30
CA GLY A 96 -4.15 -21.83 2.52
C GLY A 96 -4.05 -20.62 3.45
N HIS A 97 -3.67 -19.47 2.92
CA HIS A 97 -3.22 -18.30 3.67
C HIS A 97 -4.30 -17.22 3.86
N ASP A 98 -5.35 -17.20 3.03
CA ASP A 98 -6.45 -16.23 3.19
C ASP A 98 -7.74 -16.90 3.70
N ARG A 99 -8.06 -18.12 3.27
CA ARG A 99 -9.28 -18.83 3.71
C ARG A 99 -9.03 -19.63 4.99
N VAL A 100 -8.19 -20.66 4.94
CA VAL A 100 -7.95 -21.56 6.09
C VAL A 100 -7.27 -20.83 7.24
N ALA A 101 -6.24 -20.00 6.97
CA ALA A 101 -5.58 -19.24 8.03
C ALA A 101 -6.52 -18.27 8.75
N THR A 102 -7.45 -17.62 8.03
CA THR A 102 -8.49 -16.77 8.64
C THR A 102 -9.41 -17.59 9.53
N ALA A 103 -9.85 -18.78 9.10
CA ALA A 103 -10.64 -19.68 9.94
C ALA A 103 -9.92 -20.05 11.24
N VAL A 104 -8.63 -20.40 11.16
CA VAL A 104 -7.82 -20.70 12.35
C VAL A 104 -7.71 -19.49 13.27
N ALA A 105 -7.46 -18.31 12.73
CA ALA A 105 -7.33 -17.09 13.52
C ALA A 105 -8.66 -16.66 14.17
N VAL A 106 -9.78 -16.79 13.47
CA VAL A 106 -11.11 -16.52 14.04
C VAL A 106 -11.43 -17.51 15.16
N ALA A 107 -11.15 -18.81 14.97
CA ALA A 107 -11.33 -19.81 16.03
C ALA A 107 -10.53 -19.47 17.29
N ASP A 108 -9.28 -19.03 17.11
CA ASP A 108 -8.40 -18.63 18.20
C ASP A 108 -8.87 -17.34 18.90
N LEU A 109 -9.40 -16.36 18.17
CA LEU A 109 -9.99 -15.16 18.75
C LEU A 109 -11.28 -15.46 19.51
N ALA A 110 -12.16 -16.30 18.94
CA ALA A 110 -13.49 -16.58 19.45
C ALA A 110 -13.50 -17.50 20.67
N GLY A 111 -12.48 -18.36 20.80
CA GLY A 111 -12.43 -19.35 21.86
C GLY A 111 -13.55 -20.40 21.72
N PRO A 112 -13.83 -21.15 22.80
CA PRO A 112 -14.79 -22.24 22.75
C PRO A 112 -16.24 -21.75 22.74
N ASP A 113 -17.07 -22.36 21.89
CA ASP A 113 -18.53 -22.16 21.81
C ASP A 113 -18.99 -20.69 21.68
N PRO A 114 -18.49 -19.94 20.66
CA PRO A 114 -18.78 -18.51 20.52
C PRO A 114 -20.20 -18.21 20.04
N GLY A 115 -20.83 -19.13 19.31
CA GLY A 115 -22.09 -18.92 18.62
C GLY A 115 -21.94 -18.17 17.28
N PRO A 116 -22.95 -18.21 16.39
CA PRO A 116 -22.81 -17.72 15.01
C PRO A 116 -22.55 -16.22 14.88
N ALA A 117 -23.17 -15.39 15.72
CA ALA A 117 -23.01 -13.94 15.69
C ALA A 117 -21.60 -13.51 16.12
N ALA A 118 -21.04 -14.17 17.15
CA ALA A 118 -19.68 -13.93 17.58
C ALA A 118 -18.64 -14.36 16.53
N VAL A 119 -18.88 -15.46 15.81
CA VAL A 119 -18.03 -15.88 14.68
C VAL A 119 -17.99 -14.79 13.60
N ASP A 120 -19.15 -14.28 13.19
CA ASP A 120 -19.23 -13.23 12.15
C ASP A 120 -18.55 -11.94 12.61
N ALA A 121 -18.83 -11.51 13.85
CA ALA A 121 -18.22 -10.32 14.43
C ALA A 121 -16.69 -10.44 14.50
N LEU A 122 -16.18 -11.58 14.97
CA LEU A 122 -14.75 -11.82 15.08
C LEU A 122 -14.08 -12.09 13.73
N ALA A 123 -14.84 -12.49 12.71
CA ALA A 123 -14.38 -12.49 11.33
C ALA A 123 -14.06 -11.07 10.86
N SER A 124 -14.97 -10.10 11.06
CA SER A 124 -14.72 -8.70 10.73
C SER A 124 -13.53 -8.13 11.51
N VAL A 125 -13.39 -8.50 12.79
CA VAL A 125 -12.23 -8.12 13.61
C VAL A 125 -10.94 -8.70 13.04
N GLN A 126 -10.92 -9.99 12.68
CA GLN A 126 -9.75 -10.64 12.11
C GLN A 126 -9.37 -10.06 10.74
N VAL A 127 -10.35 -9.76 9.88
CA VAL A 127 -10.12 -9.09 8.59
C VAL A 127 -9.43 -7.74 8.82
N ALA A 128 -9.91 -6.94 9.76
CA ALA A 128 -9.29 -5.66 10.12
C ALA A 128 -7.86 -5.85 10.66
N LEU A 129 -7.63 -6.82 11.55
CA LEU A 129 -6.30 -7.11 12.10
C LEU A 129 -5.32 -7.58 11.01
N SER A 130 -5.75 -8.43 10.08
CA SER A 130 -4.94 -8.86 8.94
C SER A 130 -4.68 -7.73 7.94
N ALA A 131 -5.61 -6.80 7.77
CA ALA A 131 -5.35 -5.58 7.00
C ALA A 131 -4.29 -4.73 7.69
N LEU A 132 -4.36 -4.55 9.02
CA LEU A 132 -3.34 -3.84 9.79
C LEU A 132 -1.95 -4.48 9.68
N ASP A 133 -1.84 -5.81 9.76
CA ASP A 133 -0.55 -6.53 9.60
C ASP A 133 0.15 -6.15 8.28
N ARG A 134 -0.62 -6.02 7.19
CA ARG A 134 -0.11 -5.67 5.86
C ARG A 134 0.20 -4.18 5.73
N LEU A 135 -0.50 -3.34 6.48
CA LEU A 135 -0.36 -1.88 6.44
C LEU A 135 0.68 -1.35 7.44
N GLU A 136 1.15 -2.15 8.40
CA GLU A 136 2.19 -1.72 9.37
C GLU A 136 3.48 -1.24 8.69
N VAL A 137 3.76 -1.69 7.45
CA VAL A 137 4.90 -1.17 6.65
C VAL A 137 4.79 0.33 6.33
N ARG A 138 3.58 0.90 6.40
CA ARG A 138 3.29 2.33 6.20
C ARG A 138 3.30 3.13 7.49
N GLY A 139 3.40 2.46 8.64
CA GLY A 139 3.46 3.08 9.95
C GLY A 139 3.26 2.05 11.05
N ARG A 140 4.25 1.91 11.94
CA ARG A 140 4.31 0.85 12.97
C ARG A 140 4.43 1.40 14.39
N ASP A 141 4.49 2.70 14.58
CA ASP A 141 4.75 3.29 15.89
C ASP A 141 3.65 2.94 16.90
N SER A 142 2.42 2.81 16.41
CA SER A 142 1.28 2.34 17.19
C SER A 142 0.18 1.79 16.28
N ALA A 143 -0.69 0.96 16.84
CA ALA A 143 -1.92 0.52 16.17
C ALA A 143 -3.08 0.51 17.15
N GLY A 144 -4.30 0.56 16.61
CA GLY A 144 -5.49 0.45 17.42
C GLY A 144 -6.71 -0.02 16.64
N LEU A 145 -7.68 -0.50 17.40
CA LEU A 145 -8.96 -1.02 16.94
C LEU A 145 -10.06 -0.50 17.87
N HIS A 146 -11.13 0.03 17.29
CA HIS A 146 -12.39 0.32 17.97
C HIS A 146 -13.46 -0.62 17.43
N LEU A 147 -14.19 -1.27 18.34
CA LEU A 147 -15.31 -2.16 18.04
C LEU A 147 -16.58 -1.53 18.60
N LEU A 148 -17.50 -1.12 17.74
CA LEU A 148 -18.84 -0.71 18.14
C LEU A 148 -19.78 -1.91 18.01
N VAL A 149 -20.20 -2.46 19.13
CA VAL A 149 -21.10 -3.62 19.22
C VAL A 149 -22.52 -3.13 19.44
N ASP A 150 -23.40 -3.44 18.49
CA ASP A 150 -24.84 -3.22 18.57
C ASP A 150 -25.57 -4.53 18.86
N GLY A 151 -26.80 -4.45 19.38
CA GLY A 151 -27.63 -5.64 19.61
C GLY A 151 -27.07 -6.64 20.62
N HIS A 152 -26.20 -6.21 21.53
CA HIS A 152 -25.47 -7.07 22.48
C HIS A 152 -26.35 -7.67 23.59
N GLY A 153 -27.53 -7.10 23.86
CA GLY A 153 -28.52 -7.65 24.80
C GLY A 153 -28.06 -7.75 26.27
N LEU A 154 -26.98 -7.08 26.65
CA LEU A 154 -26.47 -7.09 28.03
C LEU A 154 -27.15 -6.00 28.85
N HIS A 155 -27.47 -6.32 30.10
CA HIS A 155 -27.80 -5.33 31.13
C HIS A 155 -26.51 -4.94 31.86
N LEU A 156 -26.14 -3.66 31.82
CA LEU A 156 -24.85 -3.20 32.35
C LEU A 156 -24.77 -3.28 33.87
N ASP A 157 -25.93 -3.22 34.54
CA ASP A 157 -26.07 -3.36 36.01
C ASP A 157 -26.16 -4.84 36.46
N ASP A 158 -26.01 -5.80 35.55
CA ASP A 158 -25.99 -7.23 35.90
C ASP A 158 -24.74 -7.51 36.78
N PRO A 159 -24.88 -8.18 37.94
CA PRO A 159 -23.75 -8.52 38.82
C PRO A 159 -22.61 -9.28 38.14
N ASP A 160 -22.89 -9.97 37.04
CA ASP A 160 -21.89 -10.69 36.25
C ASP A 160 -21.21 -9.79 35.19
N VAL A 161 -21.78 -8.62 34.85
CA VAL A 161 -21.28 -7.66 33.84
C VAL A 161 -20.61 -6.45 34.48
N GLU A 162 -21.19 -5.88 35.54
CA GLU A 162 -20.69 -4.70 36.24
C GLU A 162 -19.19 -4.80 36.61
N PRO A 163 -18.68 -5.93 37.16
CA PRO A 163 -17.26 -6.06 37.49
C PRO A 163 -16.33 -6.03 36.27
N LEU A 164 -16.84 -6.37 35.08
CA LEU A 164 -16.08 -6.36 33.84
C LEU A 164 -16.00 -4.96 33.20
N LEU A 165 -16.84 -4.03 33.65
CA LEU A 165 -16.85 -2.61 33.25
C LEU A 165 -16.00 -1.74 34.17
N ALA A 166 -15.82 -2.15 35.43
CA ALA A 166 -15.13 -1.39 36.47
C ALA A 166 -13.76 -0.87 36.00
N GLY A 167 -13.56 0.46 36.05
CA GLY A 167 -12.32 1.13 35.66
C GLY A 167 -12.09 1.27 34.15
N ARG A 168 -12.99 0.76 33.31
CA ARG A 168 -12.89 0.84 31.83
C ARG A 168 -13.72 1.99 31.24
N THR A 169 -14.82 2.35 31.90
CA THR A 169 -15.74 3.43 31.49
C THR A 169 -15.14 4.82 31.67
N ASP A 170 -14.31 5.00 32.70
CA ASP A 170 -13.81 6.32 33.11
C ASP A 170 -12.40 6.63 32.56
N ASN A 171 -11.91 5.82 31.62
CA ASN A 171 -10.62 6.02 30.99
C ASN A 171 -10.65 7.25 30.07
N ALA A 172 -10.34 8.42 30.62
CA ALA A 172 -10.38 9.71 29.91
C ALA A 172 -9.43 9.81 28.70
N LEU A 173 -8.39 8.98 28.65
CA LEU A 173 -7.40 9.00 27.56
C LEU A 173 -7.75 8.04 26.42
N PHE A 174 -8.85 7.29 26.55
CA PHE A 174 -9.33 6.36 25.52
C PHE A 174 -8.22 5.38 25.06
N THR A 175 -7.47 4.86 26.03
CA THR A 175 -6.36 3.91 25.81
C THR A 175 -6.85 2.46 25.77
N SER A 176 -5.92 1.50 25.62
CA SER A 176 -6.26 0.08 25.49
C SER A 176 -7.08 -0.42 26.68
N GLY A 177 -8.15 -1.16 26.41
CA GLY A 177 -9.08 -1.68 27.40
C GLY A 177 -10.23 -0.73 27.77
N ALA A 178 -10.24 0.52 27.29
CA ALA A 178 -11.38 1.42 27.50
C ALA A 178 -12.69 0.86 26.91
N VAL A 179 -13.81 1.11 27.61
CA VAL A 179 -15.17 0.75 27.16
C VAL A 179 -16.07 1.97 27.27
N ARG A 180 -17.01 2.12 26.33
CA ARG A 180 -18.09 3.13 26.38
C ARG A 180 -19.42 2.45 26.10
N ALA A 181 -20.51 3.00 26.63
CA ALA A 181 -21.84 2.47 26.44
C ALA A 181 -22.79 3.46 25.71
N PRO A 182 -22.42 3.98 24.52
CA PRO A 182 -23.16 5.05 23.89
C PRO A 182 -24.48 4.54 23.31
N GLU A 183 -25.59 5.24 23.58
CA GLU A 183 -26.85 5.07 22.83
C GLU A 183 -27.34 3.62 22.74
N GLY A 184 -27.17 2.84 23.83
CA GLY A 184 -27.57 1.43 23.90
C GLY A 184 -26.61 0.43 23.24
N ARG A 185 -25.40 0.87 22.87
CA ARG A 185 -24.33 0.04 22.28
C ARG A 185 -23.14 -0.07 23.21
N LEU A 186 -22.18 -0.92 22.86
CA LEU A 186 -20.89 -1.02 23.56
C LEU A 186 -19.71 -0.75 22.61
N GLY A 187 -18.91 0.27 22.92
CA GLY A 187 -17.66 0.59 22.24
C GLY A 187 -16.46 0.03 22.99
N PHE A 188 -15.68 -0.85 22.36
CA PHE A 188 -14.44 -1.42 22.92
C PHE A 188 -13.21 -0.86 22.23
N VAL A 189 -12.14 -0.61 22.99
CA VAL A 189 -10.89 -0.03 22.48
C VAL A 189 -9.71 -0.94 22.78
N TYR A 190 -8.93 -1.24 21.75
CA TYR A 190 -7.67 -1.96 21.88
C TYR A 190 -6.59 -1.14 21.19
N LYS A 191 -5.52 -0.80 21.90
CA LYS A 191 -4.42 -0.01 21.37
C LYS A 191 -3.09 -0.59 21.83
N ALA A 192 -2.07 -0.35 21.03
CA ALA A 192 -0.68 -0.67 21.33
C ALA A 192 0.21 0.44 20.74
N ALA A 193 1.26 0.81 21.46
CA ALA A 193 2.25 1.77 21.00
C ALA A 193 3.66 1.27 21.36
N ALA A 194 4.54 1.23 20.38
CA ALA A 194 5.91 0.75 20.52
C ALA A 194 6.84 1.55 19.60
N GLU A 195 7.61 2.47 20.16
CA GLU A 195 8.62 3.25 19.42
C GLU A 195 9.67 2.34 18.74
N VAL A 196 9.99 1.20 19.36
CA VAL A 196 10.96 0.22 18.85
C VAL A 196 10.33 -1.18 18.91
N GLY A 197 10.47 -1.95 17.82
CA GLY A 197 9.92 -3.30 17.70
C GLY A 197 9.87 -3.77 16.25
N GLU A 198 9.23 -4.92 16.03
CA GLU A 198 9.12 -5.58 14.73
C GLU A 198 7.69 -5.49 14.15
N LEU A 199 7.57 -5.71 12.85
CA LEU A 199 6.26 -5.79 12.19
C LEU A 199 5.46 -6.97 12.78
N GLY A 200 4.23 -6.69 13.21
CA GLY A 200 3.30 -7.61 13.84
C GLY A 200 3.23 -7.48 15.37
N ASP A 201 4.12 -6.73 16.03
CA ASP A 201 4.12 -6.61 17.49
C ASP A 201 2.86 -5.94 18.02
N ASN A 202 2.41 -4.86 17.36
CA ASN A 202 1.23 -4.11 17.80
C ASN A 202 -0.03 -4.95 17.59
N THR A 203 -0.23 -5.50 16.39
CA THR A 203 -1.40 -6.35 16.12
C THR A 203 -1.41 -7.62 16.98
N ALA A 204 -0.26 -8.19 17.32
CA ALA A 204 -0.18 -9.28 18.29
C ALA A 204 -0.64 -8.85 19.70
N ALA A 205 -0.31 -7.63 20.13
CA ALA A 205 -0.84 -7.06 21.38
C ALA A 205 -2.36 -6.85 21.31
N LEU A 206 -2.89 -6.34 20.20
CA LEU A 206 -4.33 -6.19 19.98
C LEU A 206 -5.05 -7.55 20.05
N ARG A 207 -4.54 -8.57 19.35
CA ARG A 207 -5.09 -9.95 19.36
C ARG A 207 -5.14 -10.53 20.77
N ARG A 208 -4.06 -10.38 21.55
CA ARG A 208 -4.03 -10.83 22.95
C ARG A 208 -5.09 -10.14 23.80
N ALA A 209 -5.24 -8.83 23.64
CA ALA A 209 -6.23 -8.06 24.41
C ALA A 209 -7.67 -8.46 24.05
N ILE A 210 -7.98 -8.60 22.76
CA ILE A 210 -9.30 -9.05 22.27
C ILE A 210 -9.61 -10.47 22.76
N ARG A 211 -8.67 -11.41 22.64
CA ARG A 211 -8.84 -12.79 23.10
C ARG A 211 -9.14 -12.87 24.60
N ALA A 212 -8.52 -12.00 25.39
CA ALA A 212 -8.67 -11.97 26.84
C ALA A 212 -9.91 -11.19 27.34
N ASP A 213 -10.65 -10.50 26.46
CA ASP A 213 -11.73 -9.60 26.86
C ASP A 213 -13.05 -10.34 27.10
N GLY A 214 -13.25 -10.79 28.34
CA GLY A 214 -14.47 -11.51 28.73
C GLY A 214 -15.76 -10.71 28.57
N LEU A 215 -15.72 -9.36 28.55
CA LEU A 215 -16.91 -8.55 28.32
C LEU A 215 -17.29 -8.55 26.83
N LEU A 216 -16.31 -8.38 25.94
CA LEU A 216 -16.53 -8.46 24.50
C LEU A 216 -17.16 -9.81 24.13
N HIS A 217 -16.57 -10.91 24.59
CA HIS A 217 -17.08 -12.25 24.30
C HIS A 217 -18.51 -12.46 24.80
N ARG A 218 -18.91 -11.85 25.92
CA ARG A 218 -20.31 -11.88 26.38
C ARG A 218 -21.23 -11.03 25.53
N ALA A 219 -20.78 -9.83 25.13
CA ALA A 219 -21.55 -8.93 24.27
C ALA A 219 -21.84 -9.55 22.90
N LEU A 220 -20.93 -10.36 22.38
CA LEU A 220 -21.05 -11.03 21.08
C LEU A 220 -21.89 -12.32 21.11
N LYS A 221 -22.27 -12.84 22.29
CA LYS A 221 -23.08 -14.06 22.39
C LYS A 221 -24.53 -13.88 21.96
N ALA A 222 -25.05 -12.66 21.99
CA ALA A 222 -26.42 -12.41 21.56
C ALA A 222 -26.55 -12.71 20.05
N PRO A 223 -27.59 -13.44 19.59
CA PRO A 223 -27.79 -13.72 18.17
C PRO A 223 -27.98 -12.46 17.31
N THR A 224 -28.34 -11.34 17.95
CA THR A 224 -28.52 -10.01 17.34
C THR A 224 -27.25 -9.17 17.35
N ALA A 225 -26.15 -9.66 17.93
CA ALA A 225 -24.92 -8.90 18.05
C ALA A 225 -24.31 -8.65 16.66
N GLN A 226 -23.99 -7.39 16.39
CA GLN A 226 -23.27 -6.96 15.19
C GLN A 226 -22.14 -6.03 15.59
N VAL A 227 -21.05 -6.00 14.82
CA VAL A 227 -19.90 -5.16 15.11
C VAL A 227 -19.54 -4.29 13.92
N THR A 228 -19.33 -3.00 14.17
CA THR A 228 -18.62 -2.10 13.25
C THR A 228 -17.18 -1.96 13.73
N VAL A 229 -16.23 -2.24 12.85
CA VAL A 229 -14.79 -2.26 13.16
C VAL A 229 -14.11 -1.06 12.51
N LEU A 230 -13.40 -0.26 13.31
CA LEU A 230 -12.53 0.81 12.83
C LEU A 230 -11.12 0.57 13.33
N GLY A 231 -10.17 0.38 12.41
CA GLY A 231 -8.77 0.06 12.73
C GLY A 231 -7.80 1.07 12.13
N HIS A 232 -6.64 1.23 12.75
CA HIS A 232 -5.57 2.09 12.23
C HIS A 232 -4.19 1.62 12.70
N THR A 233 -3.19 1.81 11.83
CA THR A 233 -1.76 1.73 12.19
C THR A 233 -1.10 3.06 11.86
N ARG A 234 -0.25 3.57 12.74
CA ARG A 234 0.17 4.97 12.76
C ARG A 234 1.69 5.09 12.64
N TRP A 235 2.13 5.93 11.70
CA TRP A 235 3.40 6.63 11.77
C TRP A 235 3.14 7.99 12.43
N ALA A 236 3.78 8.26 13.55
CA ALA A 236 3.61 9.52 14.27
C ALA A 236 4.30 10.70 13.56
N SER A 237 3.56 11.46 12.76
CA SER A 237 3.98 12.76 12.20
C SER A 237 3.79 13.91 13.19
N VAL A 238 2.58 14.02 13.77
CA VAL A 238 2.20 15.04 14.76
C VAL A 238 1.75 14.37 16.05
N GLY A 239 2.47 14.63 17.15
CA GLY A 239 2.18 14.08 18.48
C GLY A 239 2.93 12.79 18.78
N ILE A 240 3.27 12.60 20.05
CA ILE A 240 4.17 11.52 20.52
C ILE A 240 3.60 10.12 20.25
N VAL A 241 4.47 9.11 20.26
CA VAL A 241 4.07 7.69 20.20
C VAL A 241 3.52 7.27 21.55
N SER A 242 2.20 7.13 21.66
CA SER A 242 1.54 6.62 22.87
C SER A 242 0.15 6.06 22.55
N GLU A 243 -0.40 5.22 23.44
CA GLU A 243 -1.76 4.69 23.26
C GLU A 243 -2.83 5.80 23.19
N ALA A 244 -2.64 6.90 23.92
CA ALA A 244 -3.57 8.03 23.89
C ALA A 244 -3.61 8.73 22.52
N ASN A 245 -2.51 8.66 21.75
CA ASN A 245 -2.40 9.22 20.41
C ASN A 245 -2.62 8.18 19.30
N ALA A 246 -2.68 6.89 19.64
CA ALA A 246 -3.01 5.85 18.67
C ALA A 246 -4.49 5.95 18.29
N HIS A 247 -4.76 5.88 16.98
CA HIS A 247 -6.12 5.89 16.44
C HIS A 247 -6.78 4.52 16.62
N PRO A 248 -8.12 4.41 16.68
CA PRO A 248 -9.09 5.51 16.58
C PRO A 248 -9.20 6.39 17.83
N LEU A 249 -9.59 7.66 17.64
CA LEU A 249 -9.86 8.63 18.70
C LEU A 249 -11.37 8.89 18.81
N ASN A 250 -11.88 9.16 20.01
CA ASN A 250 -13.29 9.49 20.25
C ASN A 250 -13.55 11.01 20.31
N HIS A 251 -14.82 11.40 20.39
CA HIS A 251 -15.25 12.79 20.47
C HIS A 251 -15.00 13.48 21.82
N GLU A 252 -14.82 12.72 22.89
CA GLU A 252 -14.81 13.23 24.27
C GLU A 252 -13.76 14.32 24.49
N GLU A 253 -14.17 15.40 25.15
CA GLU A 253 -13.32 16.53 25.53
C GLU A 253 -12.93 16.44 27.02
N ALA A 254 -11.80 17.01 27.41
CA ALA A 254 -11.38 17.06 28.80
C ALA A 254 -12.31 18.00 29.59
N LEU A 255 -13.06 17.47 30.55
CA LEU A 255 -13.75 18.33 31.53
C LEU A 255 -12.70 18.97 32.44
N GLY A 256 -12.64 20.30 32.47
CA GLY A 256 -11.82 21.02 33.44
C GLY A 256 -12.30 20.72 34.86
N ARG A 257 -11.37 20.57 35.82
CA ARG A 257 -11.72 20.29 37.24
C ARG A 257 -12.68 21.33 37.85
N GLU A 258 -12.62 22.58 37.39
CA GLU A 258 -13.53 23.66 37.79
C GLU A 258 -14.89 23.60 37.07
N GLU A 259 -14.96 23.11 35.83
CA GLU A 259 -16.22 22.91 35.09
C GLU A 259 -16.97 21.66 35.57
N ALA A 260 -16.26 20.62 36.01
CA ALA A 260 -16.86 19.44 36.65
C ALA A 260 -17.54 19.81 37.97
N LEU A 261 -16.88 20.63 38.81
CA LEU A 261 -17.44 21.18 40.05
C LEU A 261 -18.58 22.18 39.78
N GLY A 262 -18.44 23.02 38.76
CA GLY A 262 -19.48 23.95 38.34
C GLY A 262 -20.71 23.26 37.75
N ARG A 263 -20.54 22.12 37.07
CA ARG A 263 -21.65 21.25 36.64
C ARG A 263 -22.32 20.56 37.81
N GLU A 264 -21.59 20.06 38.81
CA GLU A 264 -22.20 19.51 40.03
C GLU A 264 -22.99 20.56 40.82
N GLU A 265 -22.51 21.82 40.90
CA GLU A 265 -23.25 22.91 41.53
C GLU A 265 -24.43 23.43 40.67
N ALA A 266 -24.33 23.37 39.34
CA ALA A 266 -25.43 23.73 38.43
C ALA A 266 -26.51 22.63 38.32
N LEU A 267 -26.13 21.35 38.45
CA LEU A 267 -27.00 20.16 38.46
C LEU A 267 -27.80 20.01 39.76
N GLY A 268 -27.68 20.95 40.71
CA GLY A 268 -28.69 21.21 41.73
C GLY A 268 -30.02 21.74 41.17
N ARG A 269 -30.14 21.91 39.85
CA ARG A 269 -31.39 22.08 39.11
C ARG A 269 -31.54 20.93 38.12
N GLU A 270 -32.64 20.20 38.28
CA GLU A 270 -33.14 19.23 37.31
C GLU A 270 -33.40 19.94 35.97
N GLU A 271 -32.38 20.07 35.12
CA GLU A 271 -32.58 20.24 33.68
C GLU A 271 -32.81 18.85 33.08
N GLU A 272 -34.07 18.43 33.06
CA GLU A 272 -34.55 17.40 32.15
C GLU A 272 -34.24 17.85 30.71
N GLY A 273 -33.14 17.36 30.11
CA GLY A 273 -32.91 17.49 28.66
C GLY A 273 -31.49 17.64 28.13
N ALA A 274 -30.43 17.73 28.96
CA ALA A 274 -29.06 17.72 28.43
C ALA A 274 -28.63 16.27 28.09
N GLY A 275 -28.95 15.81 26.88
CA GLY A 275 -28.53 14.49 26.39
C GLY A 275 -27.00 14.32 26.37
N GLU A 276 -26.54 13.08 26.48
CA GLU A 276 -25.14 12.70 26.25
C GLU A 276 -24.71 13.14 24.84
N ALA A 277 -23.48 13.64 24.69
CA ALA A 277 -22.99 14.11 23.38
C ALA A 277 -22.96 12.93 22.38
N PRO A 278 -23.37 13.14 21.11
CA PRO A 278 -23.41 12.06 20.12
C PRO A 278 -22.05 11.39 19.96
N TYR A 279 -22.02 10.06 20.06
CA TYR A 279 -20.77 9.32 20.12
C TYR A 279 -20.15 9.12 18.74
N VAL A 280 -18.94 9.66 18.56
CA VAL A 280 -18.16 9.56 17.32
C VAL A 280 -16.76 9.00 17.61
N THR A 281 -16.31 8.06 16.78
CA THR A 281 -14.90 7.64 16.70
C THR A 281 -14.35 7.85 15.29
N VAL A 282 -13.07 8.23 15.21
CA VAL A 282 -12.41 8.60 13.95
C VAL A 282 -11.00 8.01 13.89
N ALA A 283 -10.60 7.54 12.72
CA ALA A 283 -9.23 7.29 12.32
C ALA A 283 -8.87 8.19 11.13
N VAL A 284 -7.68 8.79 11.16
CA VAL A 284 -7.16 9.63 10.07
C VAL A 284 -5.79 9.12 9.64
N ASN A 285 -5.63 8.96 8.33
CA ASN A 285 -4.34 8.82 7.68
C ASN A 285 -3.99 10.17 7.03
N GLY A 286 -2.80 10.70 7.29
CA GLY A 286 -2.37 12.05 6.89
C GLY A 286 -2.49 13.09 8.01
N ASP A 287 -2.26 14.36 7.66
CA ASP A 287 -2.08 15.46 8.62
C ASP A 287 -3.17 16.53 8.47
N VAL A 288 -3.69 17.01 9.61
CA VAL A 288 -4.59 18.16 9.74
C VAL A 288 -3.77 19.42 10.08
N ASP A 289 -3.31 20.13 9.06
CA ASP A 289 -2.39 21.27 9.19
C ASP A 289 -2.95 22.40 10.07
N ASN A 290 -4.26 22.63 10.03
CA ASN A 290 -4.93 23.69 10.77
C ASN A 290 -5.54 23.25 12.12
N TYR A 291 -5.16 22.09 12.67
CA TYR A 291 -5.74 21.54 13.91
C TYR A 291 -5.65 22.51 15.11
N ALA A 292 -4.53 23.21 15.27
CA ALA A 292 -4.32 24.13 16.38
C ALA A 292 -5.26 25.35 16.30
N GLU A 293 -5.51 25.82 15.08
CA GLU A 293 -6.45 26.91 14.82
C GLU A 293 -7.88 26.46 15.07
N LEU A 294 -8.27 25.29 14.56
CA LEU A 294 -9.60 24.69 14.79
C LEU A 294 -9.86 24.48 16.29
N ARG A 295 -8.89 23.91 17.03
CA ARG A 295 -8.97 23.75 18.49
C ARG A 295 -9.26 25.07 19.19
N ARG A 296 -8.61 26.15 18.79
CA ARG A 296 -8.75 27.48 19.38
C ARG A 296 -10.06 28.16 18.98
N GLN A 297 -10.41 28.14 17.70
CA GLN A 297 -11.63 28.77 17.17
C GLN A 297 -12.89 28.15 17.78
N GLU A 298 -12.89 26.83 17.92
CA GLU A 298 -14.03 26.07 18.41
C GLU A 298 -14.00 25.94 19.94
N GLY A 299 -12.90 26.31 20.61
CA GLY A 299 -12.76 26.16 22.05
C GLY A 299 -12.81 24.69 22.48
N LEU A 300 -12.09 23.82 21.77
CA LEU A 300 -12.02 22.39 22.09
C LEU A 300 -11.10 22.15 23.30
N SER A 301 -11.59 21.42 24.28
CA SER A 301 -10.82 20.98 25.45
C SER A 301 -10.26 19.57 25.19
N ILE A 302 -8.97 19.48 24.88
CA ILE A 302 -8.30 18.20 24.58
C ILE A 302 -7.32 17.87 25.73
N PRO A 303 -7.32 16.62 26.26
CA PRO A 303 -6.37 16.19 27.27
C PRO A 303 -4.92 16.47 26.85
N VAL A 304 -4.07 16.88 27.78
CA VAL A 304 -2.68 17.30 27.47
C VAL A 304 -1.83 16.16 26.91
N GLU A 305 -2.17 14.91 27.26
CA GLU A 305 -1.53 13.69 26.79
C GLU A 305 -1.89 13.35 25.33
N VAL A 306 -3.01 13.88 24.82
CA VAL A 306 -3.43 13.74 23.43
C VAL A 306 -2.85 14.92 22.65
N THR A 307 -1.71 14.66 22.02
CA THR A 307 -0.89 15.64 21.30
C THR A 307 -1.01 15.53 19.78
N CYS A 308 -1.72 14.52 19.28
CA CYS A 308 -2.03 14.38 17.87
C CYS A 308 -3.09 15.40 17.40
N ASP A 309 -2.94 15.79 16.14
CA ASP A 309 -3.82 16.67 15.38
C ASP A 309 -5.24 16.10 15.20
N THR A 310 -5.34 14.79 15.01
CA THR A 310 -6.57 14.09 14.64
C THR A 310 -7.71 14.23 15.65
N LYS A 311 -7.40 14.47 16.94
CA LYS A 311 -8.41 14.54 18.02
C LYS A 311 -9.48 15.64 17.79
N VAL A 312 -9.16 16.68 17.03
CA VAL A 312 -10.15 17.73 16.70
C VAL A 312 -11.30 17.17 15.87
N VAL A 313 -11.06 16.20 14.98
CA VAL A 313 -12.04 15.71 14.01
C VAL A 313 -13.28 15.09 14.67
N PRO A 314 -13.17 14.05 15.54
CA PRO A 314 -14.36 13.46 16.16
C PRO A 314 -15.11 14.44 17.07
N ALA A 315 -14.42 15.39 17.71
CA ALA A 315 -15.05 16.44 18.52
C ALA A 315 -15.90 17.40 17.67
N LEU A 316 -15.39 17.85 16.53
CA LEU A 316 -16.13 18.72 15.59
C LEU A 316 -17.38 18.03 15.03
N VAL A 317 -17.26 16.75 14.65
CA VAL A 317 -18.40 15.96 14.16
C VAL A 317 -19.46 15.82 15.24
N SER A 318 -19.07 15.45 16.47
CA SER A 318 -20.01 15.31 17.59
C SER A 318 -20.72 16.62 17.95
N ARG A 319 -20.00 17.75 17.97
CA ARG A 319 -20.61 19.07 18.20
C ARG A 319 -21.62 19.46 17.13
N ARG A 320 -21.36 19.14 15.87
CA ARG A 320 -22.30 19.35 14.76
C ARG A 320 -23.56 18.49 14.88
N LEU A 321 -23.40 17.21 15.23
CA LEU A 321 -24.53 16.32 15.54
C LEU A 321 -25.37 16.87 16.70
N ALA A 322 -24.72 17.33 17.78
CA ALA A 322 -25.40 17.96 18.91
C ALA A 322 -26.12 19.27 18.51
N GLY A 323 -25.62 19.96 17.49
CA GLY A 323 -26.25 21.13 16.86
C GLY A 323 -27.46 20.81 15.97
N GLY A 324 -27.78 19.54 15.75
CA GLY A 324 -28.94 19.08 14.97
C GLY A 324 -28.65 18.78 13.50
N ASP A 325 -27.38 18.78 13.08
CA ASP A 325 -27.01 18.33 11.74
C ASP A 325 -27.27 16.82 11.58
N VAL A 326 -27.71 16.40 10.40
CA VAL A 326 -27.80 14.98 10.07
C VAL A 326 -26.39 14.36 9.93
N PRO A 327 -26.19 13.06 10.21
CA PRO A 327 -24.87 12.43 10.28
C PRO A 327 -23.91 12.71 9.12
N LEU A 328 -24.37 12.52 7.89
CA LEU A 328 -23.56 12.79 6.69
C LEU A 328 -23.15 14.28 6.61
N ASP A 329 -24.06 15.20 6.92
CA ASP A 329 -23.78 16.63 6.84
C ASP A 329 -22.84 17.08 7.97
N ALA A 330 -23.02 16.56 9.19
CA ALA A 330 -22.13 16.81 10.31
C ALA A 330 -20.70 16.39 9.97
N PHE A 331 -20.52 15.18 9.43
CA PHE A 331 -19.23 14.66 9.01
C PHE A 331 -18.64 15.44 7.83
N ARG A 332 -19.38 15.58 6.73
CA ARG A 332 -18.94 16.29 5.52
C ARG A 332 -18.50 17.71 5.83
N GLN A 333 -19.28 18.45 6.62
CA GLN A 333 -18.99 19.85 6.93
C GLN A 333 -17.86 19.99 7.95
N ALA A 334 -17.69 19.06 8.90
CA ALA A 334 -16.51 19.05 9.78
C ALA A 334 -15.23 18.78 8.99
N VAL A 335 -15.22 17.79 8.10
CA VAL A 335 -14.05 17.50 7.25
C VAL A 335 -13.79 18.62 6.23
N ALA A 336 -14.83 19.34 5.82
CA ALA A 336 -14.69 20.50 4.92
C ALA A 336 -13.90 21.68 5.53
N THR A 337 -13.79 21.79 6.85
CA THR A 337 -13.00 22.85 7.51
C THR A 337 -11.52 22.49 7.67
N LEU A 338 -11.14 21.24 7.38
CA LEU A 338 -9.77 20.76 7.57
C LEU A 338 -8.87 21.23 6.41
N GLU A 339 -7.65 21.64 6.75
CA GLU A 339 -6.56 21.90 5.81
C GLU A 339 -5.50 20.80 5.93
N GLY A 340 -4.87 20.44 4.82
CA GLY A 340 -3.89 19.35 4.74
C GLY A 340 -4.30 18.25 3.76
N SER A 341 -3.61 17.12 3.85
CA SER A 341 -3.86 15.93 3.03
C SER A 341 -4.19 14.75 3.92
N MET A 342 -5.43 14.28 3.84
CA MET A 342 -5.99 13.32 4.78
C MET A 342 -7.00 12.39 4.14
N ALA A 343 -7.06 11.18 4.69
CA ALA A 343 -8.15 10.26 4.54
C ALA A 343 -8.76 9.94 5.91
N VAL A 344 -10.04 10.19 6.06
CA VAL A 344 -10.78 10.14 7.33
C VAL A 344 -11.79 9.00 7.25
N ALA A 345 -11.81 8.14 8.27
CA ALA A 345 -12.85 7.14 8.47
C ALA A 345 -13.49 7.34 9.85
N ALA A 346 -14.82 7.40 9.89
CA ALA A 346 -15.58 7.65 11.11
C ALA A 346 -16.69 6.60 11.33
N SER A 347 -16.91 6.28 12.60
CA SER A 347 -18.01 5.43 13.08
C SER A 347 -18.83 6.22 14.11
N LEU A 348 -20.15 6.16 13.99
CA LEU A 348 -21.11 6.90 14.81
C LEU A 348 -22.04 5.91 15.51
N ALA A 349 -22.32 6.13 16.81
CA ALA A 349 -23.27 5.28 17.53
C ALA A 349 -24.73 5.44 17.05
N ALA A 350 -25.07 6.60 16.45
CA ALA A 350 -26.41 6.89 15.96
C ALA A 350 -26.76 6.13 14.68
N GLU A 351 -25.76 5.68 13.92
CA GLU A 351 -25.93 4.90 12.68
C GLU A 351 -25.00 3.67 12.75
N PRO A 352 -25.28 2.70 13.65
CA PRO A 352 -24.47 1.47 13.72
C PRO A 352 -24.55 0.73 12.38
N GLY A 353 -23.43 0.15 11.93
CA GLY A 353 -23.36 -0.52 10.63
C GLY A 353 -23.04 0.39 9.44
N ARG A 354 -22.92 1.71 9.66
CA ARG A 354 -22.42 2.65 8.65
C ARG A 354 -21.01 3.14 8.95
N LEU A 355 -20.22 3.32 7.90
CA LEU A 355 -18.94 4.02 7.94
C LEU A 355 -19.02 5.28 7.09
N LEU A 356 -18.52 6.38 7.64
CA LEU A 356 -18.38 7.65 6.94
C LEU A 356 -16.92 7.85 6.56
N LEU A 357 -16.65 8.03 5.28
CA LEU A 357 -15.32 8.12 4.70
C LEU A 357 -15.15 9.45 3.99
N ALA A 358 -13.97 10.05 4.06
CA ALA A 358 -13.65 11.25 3.31
C ALA A 358 -12.18 11.26 2.91
N VAL A 359 -11.88 11.75 1.71
CA VAL A 359 -10.50 12.01 1.25
C VAL A 359 -10.39 13.45 0.80
N ARG A 360 -9.30 14.11 1.20
CA ARG A 360 -8.97 15.47 0.83
C ARG A 360 -7.47 15.61 0.62
N GLY A 361 -7.08 16.31 -0.45
CA GLY A 361 -5.67 16.48 -0.80
C GLY A 361 -5.13 15.32 -1.63
N SER A 362 -3.87 15.42 -2.05
CA SER A 362 -3.26 14.56 -3.07
C SER A 362 -2.43 13.40 -2.52
N GLY A 363 -2.17 13.38 -1.22
CA GLY A 363 -1.20 12.46 -0.60
C GLY A 363 -1.81 11.22 0.06
N GLN A 364 -3.14 11.15 0.18
CA GLN A 364 -3.83 10.06 0.87
C GLN A 364 -4.91 9.44 0.00
N SER A 365 -5.19 8.16 0.21
CA SER A 365 -6.22 7.41 -0.51
C SER A 365 -7.03 6.51 0.42
N LEU A 366 -8.25 6.20 0.00
CA LEU A 366 -9.08 5.13 0.57
C LEU A 366 -9.67 4.28 -0.55
N TYR A 367 -9.81 3.00 -0.25
CA TYR A 367 -10.37 1.99 -1.14
C TYR A 367 -11.50 1.29 -0.40
N VAL A 368 -12.68 1.25 -1.01
CA VAL A 368 -13.82 0.49 -0.52
C VAL A 368 -13.88 -0.82 -1.29
N GLY A 369 -13.36 -1.89 -0.70
CA GLY A 369 -13.45 -3.24 -1.21
C GLY A 369 -14.87 -3.78 -1.06
N VAL A 370 -15.39 -4.37 -2.14
CA VAL A 370 -16.73 -4.98 -2.20
C VAL A 370 -16.57 -6.50 -2.19
N ALA A 371 -16.77 -7.13 -1.03
CA ALA A 371 -16.80 -8.59 -0.89
C ALA A 371 -18.23 -9.12 -1.04
N GLU A 372 -18.41 -10.44 -0.93
CA GLU A 372 -19.70 -11.10 -1.10
C GLU A 372 -20.75 -10.65 -0.06
N ASP A 373 -20.32 -10.50 1.20
CA ASP A 373 -21.19 -10.23 2.36
C ASP A 373 -20.63 -9.14 3.29
N ALA A 374 -19.63 -8.39 2.84
CA ALA A 374 -19.00 -7.32 3.62
C ALA A 374 -18.40 -6.22 2.73
N PHE A 375 -18.19 -5.05 3.34
CA PHE A 375 -17.28 -4.04 2.82
C PHE A 375 -16.00 -4.02 3.64
N VAL A 376 -14.86 -3.92 2.96
CA VAL A 376 -13.55 -3.77 3.62
C VAL A 376 -12.96 -2.45 3.15
N VAL A 377 -12.69 -1.55 4.10
CA VAL A 377 -12.14 -0.23 3.78
C VAL A 377 -10.69 -0.18 4.23
N ALA A 378 -9.79 0.27 3.35
CA ALA A 378 -8.38 0.41 3.64
C ALA A 378 -7.74 1.58 2.91
N SER A 379 -6.62 2.10 3.41
CA SER A 379 -5.88 3.19 2.77
C SER A 379 -5.04 2.74 1.57
N GLU A 380 -4.82 1.43 1.43
CA GLU A 380 -4.19 0.80 0.25
C GLU A 380 -4.94 -0.48 -0.16
N PRO A 381 -4.84 -0.90 -1.44
CA PRO A 381 -5.48 -2.14 -1.89
C PRO A 381 -5.01 -3.38 -1.12
N TYR A 382 -3.81 -3.35 -0.54
CA TYR A 382 -3.28 -4.45 0.27
C TYR A 382 -4.16 -4.83 1.46
N GLY A 383 -4.90 -3.85 2.00
CA GLY A 383 -5.84 -4.09 3.10
C GLY A 383 -7.16 -4.74 2.65
N VAL A 384 -7.47 -4.77 1.35
CA VAL A 384 -8.75 -5.32 0.83
C VAL A 384 -8.59 -6.64 0.08
N VAL A 385 -7.44 -6.87 -0.56
CA VAL A 385 -7.23 -7.97 -1.54
C VAL A 385 -7.34 -9.39 -0.99
N ALA A 386 -7.27 -9.56 0.33
CA ALA A 386 -7.57 -10.84 0.96
C ALA A 386 -9.04 -11.24 0.72
N GLU A 387 -9.98 -10.31 0.98
CA GLU A 387 -11.41 -10.58 0.92
C GLU A 387 -12.01 -10.33 -0.46
N THR A 388 -11.46 -9.37 -1.21
CA THR A 388 -11.97 -9.05 -2.55
C THR A 388 -10.92 -8.36 -3.39
N ASN A 389 -10.87 -8.71 -4.67
CA ASN A 389 -10.05 -8.00 -5.65
C ASN A 389 -10.79 -6.82 -6.28
N ARG A 390 -12.01 -6.48 -5.85
CA ARG A 390 -12.81 -5.40 -6.45
C ARG A 390 -12.99 -4.27 -5.46
N TYR A 391 -12.64 -3.05 -5.87
CA TYR A 391 -12.77 -1.88 -5.02
C TYR A 391 -13.18 -0.62 -5.78
N VAL A 392 -13.79 0.31 -5.04
CA VAL A 392 -13.95 1.71 -5.47
C VAL A 392 -12.82 2.53 -4.83
N ARG A 393 -12.05 3.26 -5.64
CA ARG A 393 -11.07 4.23 -5.15
C ARG A 393 -11.77 5.56 -4.85
N ILE A 394 -11.52 6.12 -3.67
CA ILE A 394 -11.97 7.47 -3.30
C ILE A 394 -10.90 8.46 -3.73
N ASP A 395 -11.30 9.49 -4.48
CA ASP A 395 -10.38 10.50 -5.02
C ASP A 395 -10.34 11.77 -4.16
N GLY A 396 -9.12 12.23 -3.84
CA GLY A 396 -8.87 13.43 -3.05
C GLY A 396 -8.71 14.74 -3.84
N GLU A 397 -8.55 14.67 -5.16
CA GLU A 397 -8.25 15.83 -6.02
C GLU A 397 -9.20 15.99 -7.21
N ALA A 398 -9.81 14.91 -7.70
CA ALA A 398 -10.66 14.93 -8.87
C ALA A 398 -11.88 15.84 -8.66
N THR A 399 -12.09 16.74 -9.62
CA THR A 399 -13.35 17.46 -9.76
C THR A 399 -14.26 16.61 -10.61
N VAL A 400 -15.09 15.77 -9.99
CA VAL A 400 -15.98 14.86 -10.72
C VAL A 400 -17.29 15.60 -11.05
N GLY A 401 -17.64 15.68 -12.34
CA GLY A 401 -18.90 16.27 -12.80
C GLY A 401 -18.99 17.79 -12.57
N PRO A 402 -20.15 18.35 -12.14
CA PRO A 402 -20.34 19.78 -11.95
C PRO A 402 -19.72 20.34 -10.65
N ALA A 403 -18.91 19.53 -9.95
CA ALA A 403 -18.36 19.84 -8.65
C ALA A 403 -17.54 21.16 -8.65
N ARG A 404 -17.70 21.95 -7.59
CA ARG A 404 -16.84 23.14 -7.34
C ARG A 404 -15.76 22.88 -6.30
N THR A 405 -15.83 21.73 -5.63
CA THR A 405 -14.89 21.31 -4.57
C THR A 405 -14.08 20.10 -5.02
N ARG A 406 -12.84 20.00 -4.54
CA ARG A 406 -12.02 18.80 -4.68
C ARG A 406 -12.24 17.85 -3.50
N GLY A 407 -11.95 16.57 -3.73
CA GLY A 407 -12.12 15.51 -2.73
C GLY A 407 -13.54 14.95 -2.70
N GLN A 408 -13.70 13.84 -1.99
CA GLN A 408 -14.92 13.04 -1.99
C GLN A 408 -15.27 12.58 -0.58
N VAL A 409 -16.58 12.47 -0.32
CA VAL A 409 -17.18 11.88 0.88
C VAL A 409 -17.97 10.65 0.47
N VAL A 410 -17.82 9.55 1.19
CA VAL A 410 -18.46 8.27 0.91
C VAL A 410 -19.13 7.73 2.18
N VAL A 411 -20.34 7.20 2.03
CA VAL A 411 -21.03 6.41 3.06
C VAL A 411 -21.00 4.97 2.62
N VAL A 412 -20.57 4.08 3.52
CA VAL A 412 -20.69 2.63 3.36
C VAL A 412 -21.76 2.15 4.31
N ASP A 413 -22.79 1.49 3.78
CA ASP A 413 -23.94 0.95 4.51
C ASP A 413 -23.87 -0.58 4.51
N GLY A 414 -23.49 -1.17 5.64
CA GLY A 414 -23.32 -2.61 5.79
C GLY A 414 -24.61 -3.42 5.68
N GLU A 415 -25.79 -2.80 5.74
CA GLU A 415 -27.07 -3.49 5.54
C GLU A 415 -27.38 -3.76 4.06
N GLN A 416 -26.65 -3.11 3.14
CA GLN A 416 -26.87 -3.20 1.70
C GLN A 416 -25.66 -3.81 1.00
N GLY A 417 -25.86 -4.86 0.21
CA GLY A 417 -24.76 -5.49 -0.54
C GLY A 417 -24.37 -4.75 -1.83
N GLY A 418 -23.13 -4.97 -2.29
CA GLY A 418 -22.65 -4.48 -3.58
C GLY A 418 -22.56 -2.95 -3.67
N LEU A 419 -22.59 -2.40 -4.89
CA LEU A 419 -22.52 -0.95 -5.08
C LEU A 419 -23.70 -0.17 -4.47
N ALA A 420 -24.83 -0.83 -4.19
CA ALA A 420 -25.99 -0.19 -3.58
C ALA A 420 -25.71 0.27 -2.13
N GLY A 421 -24.81 -0.42 -1.42
CA GLY A 421 -24.35 -0.02 -0.09
C GLY A 421 -23.29 1.07 -0.09
N ILE A 422 -22.92 1.63 -1.25
CA ILE A 422 -21.93 2.71 -1.34
C ILE A 422 -22.58 3.94 -1.96
N SER A 423 -22.56 5.04 -1.22
CA SER A 423 -23.01 6.35 -1.73
C SER A 423 -21.87 7.36 -1.65
N ARG A 424 -21.75 8.24 -2.65
CA ARG A 424 -20.62 9.16 -2.82
C ARG A 424 -21.11 10.58 -3.11
N TRP A 425 -20.44 11.57 -2.52
CA TRP A 425 -20.75 13.00 -2.65
C TRP A 425 -19.48 13.84 -2.77
N THR A 426 -19.65 15.03 -3.32
CA THR A 426 -18.70 16.14 -3.18
C THR A 426 -18.84 16.83 -1.82
N TYR A 427 -17.85 17.64 -1.44
CA TYR A 427 -17.93 18.44 -0.22
C TYR A 427 -18.99 19.56 -0.27
N ASP A 428 -19.44 20.01 -1.44
CA ASP A 428 -20.57 20.94 -1.59
C ASP A 428 -21.95 20.23 -1.64
N GLY A 429 -21.99 18.91 -1.45
CA GLY A 429 -23.24 18.14 -1.27
C GLY A 429 -23.86 17.62 -2.57
N VAL A 430 -23.12 17.63 -3.68
CA VAL A 430 -23.57 17.04 -4.96
C VAL A 430 -23.33 15.54 -4.93
N ALA A 431 -24.39 14.75 -5.18
CA ALA A 431 -24.28 13.31 -5.27
C ALA A 431 -23.52 12.87 -6.53
N LEU A 432 -22.62 11.90 -6.37
CA LEU A 432 -21.79 11.32 -7.41
C LEU A 432 -22.07 9.81 -7.50
N PRO A 433 -23.16 9.39 -8.17
CA PRO A 433 -23.58 7.99 -8.21
C PRO A 433 -22.45 7.09 -8.74
N LEU A 434 -22.37 5.88 -8.20
CA LEU A 434 -21.42 4.86 -8.62
C LEU A 434 -22.07 3.92 -9.63
N VAL A 435 -21.30 3.51 -10.63
CA VAL A 435 -21.66 2.50 -11.62
C VAL A 435 -20.61 1.39 -11.63
N GLU A 436 -20.92 0.29 -12.33
CA GLU A 436 -20.00 -0.86 -12.42
C GLU A 436 -18.61 -0.50 -12.96
N ALA A 437 -18.53 0.53 -13.82
CA ALA A 437 -17.27 1.03 -14.37
C ALA A 437 -16.39 1.78 -13.34
N ASP A 438 -16.93 2.19 -12.19
CA ASP A 438 -16.13 2.75 -11.09
C ASP A 438 -15.39 1.65 -10.29
N LEU A 439 -15.74 0.36 -10.47
CA LEU A 439 -15.06 -0.75 -9.81
C LEU A 439 -13.76 -1.11 -10.53
N VAL A 440 -12.66 -1.04 -9.79
CA VAL A 440 -11.33 -1.45 -10.23
C VAL A 440 -11.05 -2.86 -9.76
N VAL A 441 -10.43 -3.67 -10.63
CA VAL A 441 -9.92 -4.99 -10.27
C VAL A 441 -8.44 -4.87 -9.86
N ALA A 442 -8.13 -5.29 -8.64
CA ALA A 442 -6.79 -5.37 -8.12
C ALA A 442 -6.00 -6.46 -8.89
N GLU A 443 -4.79 -6.09 -9.32
CA GLU A 443 -3.84 -7.03 -9.94
C GLU A 443 -2.76 -7.52 -8.97
N VAL A 444 -2.93 -7.22 -7.69
CA VAL A 444 -2.08 -7.68 -6.60
C VAL A 444 -2.88 -8.61 -5.69
N THR A 445 -2.23 -9.64 -5.20
CA THR A 445 -2.78 -10.58 -4.23
C THR A 445 -1.97 -10.55 -2.94
N THR A 446 -2.48 -11.14 -1.87
CA THR A 446 -1.76 -11.27 -0.59
C THR A 446 -0.44 -12.05 -0.73
N ARG A 447 -0.35 -12.93 -1.73
CA ARG A 447 0.87 -13.67 -2.09
C ARG A 447 2.01 -12.75 -2.54
N ASP A 448 1.67 -11.71 -3.30
CA ASP A 448 2.66 -10.82 -3.91
C ASP A 448 3.28 -9.87 -2.87
N ILE A 449 2.60 -9.66 -1.73
CA ILE A 449 3.02 -8.77 -0.63
C ILE A 449 3.43 -9.51 0.64
N ASP A 450 3.54 -10.83 0.60
CA ASP A 450 3.95 -11.62 1.76
C ASP A 450 5.43 -11.37 2.12
N ARG A 451 5.76 -11.33 3.42
CA ARG A 451 7.15 -11.20 3.91
C ARG A 451 7.88 -12.55 3.89
N GLY A 452 7.16 -13.66 3.89
CA GLY A 452 7.72 -15.00 4.06
C GLY A 452 8.48 -15.14 5.39
N GLU A 453 9.51 -15.97 5.39
CA GLU A 453 10.35 -16.23 6.56
C GLU A 453 11.40 -15.14 6.83
N PHE A 454 11.40 -14.06 6.05
CA PHE A 454 12.38 -12.99 6.20
C PHE A 454 12.07 -12.12 7.44
N PRO A 455 13.10 -11.68 8.18
CA PRO A 455 12.90 -10.78 9.32
C PRO A 455 12.32 -9.42 8.90
N HIS A 456 12.67 -8.94 7.70
CA HIS A 456 12.18 -7.67 7.18
C HIS A 456 12.11 -7.69 5.64
N TYR A 457 11.18 -6.92 5.07
CA TYR A 457 10.98 -6.83 3.61
C TYR A 457 12.23 -6.41 2.86
N LEU A 458 13.06 -5.52 3.42
CA LEU A 458 14.31 -5.10 2.78
C LEU A 458 15.24 -6.29 2.45
N LEU A 459 15.34 -7.29 3.35
CA LEU A 459 16.19 -8.46 3.09
C LEU A 459 15.55 -9.37 2.06
N LYS A 460 14.24 -9.60 2.16
CA LYS A 460 13.47 -10.35 1.16
C LYS A 460 13.72 -9.77 -0.24
N GLU A 461 13.54 -8.46 -0.38
CA GLU A 461 13.57 -7.79 -1.68
C GLU A 461 14.99 -7.67 -2.24
N LEU A 462 16.02 -7.52 -1.40
CA LEU A 462 17.41 -7.69 -1.82
C LEU A 462 17.67 -9.11 -2.33
N SER A 463 17.17 -10.13 -1.63
CA SER A 463 17.30 -11.53 -2.04
C SER A 463 16.52 -11.86 -3.32
N GLU A 464 15.42 -11.17 -3.58
CA GLU A 464 14.59 -11.34 -4.79
C GLU A 464 15.10 -10.55 -6.00
N ALA A 465 15.95 -9.53 -5.80
CA ALA A 465 16.42 -8.64 -6.85
C ALA A 465 17.02 -9.34 -8.09
N PRO A 466 17.85 -10.42 -7.97
CA PRO A 466 18.32 -11.17 -9.14
C PRO A 466 17.19 -11.70 -10.01
N ARG A 467 16.15 -12.24 -9.37
CA ARG A 467 15.00 -12.82 -10.04
C ARG A 467 14.13 -11.75 -10.70
N SER A 468 13.90 -10.64 -9.99
CA SER A 468 13.17 -9.48 -10.51
C SER A 468 13.82 -8.90 -11.76
N LEU A 469 15.15 -8.76 -11.74
CA LEU A 469 15.94 -8.31 -12.88
C LEU A 469 15.88 -9.32 -14.04
N ALA A 470 16.01 -10.63 -13.77
CA ALA A 470 15.89 -11.66 -14.80
C ALA A 470 14.51 -11.64 -15.49
N ARG A 471 13.43 -11.45 -14.72
CA ARG A 471 12.06 -11.30 -15.25
C ARG A 471 11.93 -10.06 -16.12
N THR A 472 12.58 -8.96 -15.75
CA THR A 472 12.60 -7.71 -16.54
C THR A 472 13.24 -7.90 -17.92
N ILE A 473 14.23 -8.80 -18.04
CA ILE A 473 14.95 -9.06 -19.29
C ILE A 473 14.25 -10.13 -20.15
N ARG A 474 13.51 -11.03 -19.52
CA ARG A 474 12.90 -12.20 -20.16
C ARG A 474 12.06 -11.81 -21.39
N GLY A 475 12.27 -12.53 -22.49
CA GLY A 475 11.53 -12.33 -23.73
C GLY A 475 11.89 -11.07 -24.52
N ARG A 476 12.78 -10.20 -23.99
CA ARG A 476 13.13 -8.90 -24.62
C ARG A 476 14.50 -8.89 -25.29
N ILE A 477 15.23 -10.01 -25.23
CA ILE A 477 16.52 -10.19 -25.90
C ILE A 477 16.45 -11.48 -26.69
N GLU A 478 16.63 -11.39 -28.01
CA GLU A 478 16.69 -12.55 -28.89
C GLU A 478 17.97 -12.57 -29.71
N GLU A 479 18.28 -13.74 -30.27
CA GLU A 479 19.43 -13.92 -31.15
C GLU A 479 19.00 -13.84 -32.62
N ARG A 480 19.60 -12.93 -33.38
CA ARG A 480 19.43 -12.76 -34.84
C ARG A 480 20.79 -12.78 -35.52
N ASP A 481 21.02 -13.76 -36.39
CA ASP A 481 22.28 -13.93 -37.13
C ASP A 481 23.53 -14.00 -36.24
N GLY A 482 23.46 -14.74 -35.12
CA GLY A 482 24.58 -14.89 -34.19
C GLY A 482 24.88 -13.64 -33.36
N LYS A 483 23.96 -12.66 -33.33
CA LYS A 483 24.06 -11.44 -32.51
C LYS A 483 22.78 -11.24 -31.72
N LEU A 484 22.92 -10.75 -30.51
CA LEU A 484 21.78 -10.38 -29.68
C LEU A 484 21.18 -9.07 -30.17
N ALA A 485 19.85 -8.99 -30.13
CA ALA A 485 19.07 -7.79 -30.41
C ALA A 485 17.97 -7.63 -29.37
N VAL A 486 17.66 -6.39 -29.01
CA VAL A 486 16.49 -6.10 -28.20
C VAL A 486 15.22 -6.29 -29.04
N VAL A 487 14.17 -6.80 -28.40
CA VAL A 487 12.81 -6.88 -28.92
C VAL A 487 11.91 -6.22 -27.89
N LEU A 488 11.27 -5.13 -28.28
CA LEU A 488 10.27 -4.44 -27.48
C LEU A 488 8.93 -4.55 -28.21
N ASP A 489 7.87 -4.79 -27.44
CA ASP A 489 6.51 -4.83 -27.96
C ASP A 489 6.08 -3.44 -28.45
N ASP A 490 5.10 -3.40 -29.36
CA ASP A 490 4.54 -2.14 -29.87
C ASP A 490 3.96 -1.26 -28.77
N ASP A 491 3.48 -1.85 -27.67
CA ASP A 491 2.96 -1.14 -26.50
C ASP A 491 4.05 -0.44 -25.68
N VAL A 492 5.33 -0.82 -25.84
CA VAL A 492 6.46 -0.19 -25.14
C VAL A 492 6.91 1.09 -25.86
N LEU A 493 7.13 0.98 -27.17
CA LEU A 493 7.50 2.09 -28.05
C LEU A 493 6.52 2.11 -29.22
N PRO A 494 5.38 2.81 -29.11
CA PRO A 494 4.37 2.84 -30.15
C PRO A 494 4.91 3.34 -31.49
N GLU A 495 4.29 2.90 -32.57
CA GLU A 495 4.69 3.27 -33.94
C GLU A 495 4.76 4.78 -34.15
N ALA A 496 3.85 5.54 -33.54
CA ALA A 496 3.85 7.00 -33.60
C ALA A 496 5.14 7.60 -32.99
N VAL A 497 5.57 7.07 -31.83
CA VAL A 497 6.80 7.50 -31.14
C VAL A 497 8.03 7.09 -31.94
N ARG A 498 8.07 5.84 -32.45
CA ARG A 498 9.18 5.36 -33.29
C ARG A 498 9.36 6.20 -34.55
N LYS A 499 8.27 6.52 -35.23
CA LYS A 499 8.29 7.36 -36.42
C LYS A 499 8.78 8.77 -36.11
N ALA A 500 8.27 9.37 -35.03
CA ALA A 500 8.66 10.71 -34.62
C ALA A 500 10.13 10.79 -34.16
N LEU A 501 10.68 9.73 -33.57
CA LEU A 501 12.12 9.59 -33.35
C LEU A 501 12.88 9.51 -34.69
N ALA A 502 12.46 8.62 -35.60
CA ALA A 502 13.13 8.37 -36.86
C ALA A 502 13.16 9.58 -37.81
N ASP A 503 12.08 10.38 -37.84
CA ASP A 503 11.99 11.58 -38.67
C ASP A 503 12.52 12.85 -37.99
N GLY A 504 12.95 12.74 -36.73
CA GLY A 504 13.55 13.82 -35.95
C GLY A 504 12.55 14.81 -35.35
N SER A 505 11.24 14.54 -35.44
CA SER A 505 10.22 15.32 -34.73
C SER A 505 10.43 15.26 -33.22
N LEU A 506 10.82 14.10 -32.68
CA LEU A 506 11.30 13.95 -31.31
C LEU A 506 12.83 14.08 -31.30
N ALA A 507 13.32 15.26 -30.88
CA ALA A 507 14.73 15.61 -30.88
C ALA A 507 15.34 15.69 -29.46
N ARG A 508 14.51 15.57 -28.42
CA ARG A 508 14.90 15.63 -27.00
C ARG A 508 14.27 14.48 -26.22
N VAL A 509 15.07 13.85 -25.35
CA VAL A 509 14.61 12.90 -24.33
C VAL A 509 14.91 13.47 -22.95
N VAL A 510 13.89 13.53 -22.10
CA VAL A 510 14.02 13.94 -20.70
C VAL A 510 13.59 12.79 -19.81
N VAL A 511 14.53 12.21 -19.07
CA VAL A 511 14.24 11.14 -18.13
C VAL A 511 13.92 11.74 -16.76
N VAL A 512 12.77 11.40 -16.19
CA VAL A 512 12.31 11.94 -14.91
C VAL A 512 11.95 10.84 -13.91
N GLY A 513 12.17 11.14 -12.64
CA GLY A 513 11.76 10.31 -11.51
C GLY A 513 11.88 11.10 -10.20
N GLN A 514 11.69 10.44 -9.07
CA GLN A 514 11.93 11.02 -7.73
C GLN A 514 12.70 10.03 -6.86
N GLY A 515 13.64 10.52 -6.04
CA GLY A 515 14.46 9.69 -5.15
C GLY A 515 15.26 8.62 -5.91
N THR A 516 15.23 7.37 -5.45
CA THR A 516 15.89 6.23 -6.13
C THR A 516 15.49 6.10 -7.60
N ALA A 517 14.24 6.38 -7.97
CA ALA A 517 13.79 6.32 -9.37
C ALA A 517 14.43 7.41 -10.24
N ALA A 518 14.76 8.58 -9.68
CA ALA A 518 15.53 9.60 -10.38
C ALA A 518 16.99 9.16 -10.61
N VAL A 519 17.60 8.49 -9.62
CA VAL A 519 18.95 7.93 -9.77
C VAL A 519 18.97 6.81 -10.81
N ALA A 520 17.95 5.94 -10.84
CA ALA A 520 17.76 4.99 -11.94
C ALA A 520 17.59 5.73 -13.29
N GLY A 521 16.84 6.83 -13.29
CA GLY A 521 16.66 7.72 -14.44
C GLY A 521 17.97 8.30 -14.99
N GLN A 522 18.92 8.66 -14.13
CA GLN A 522 20.27 9.05 -14.57
C GLN A 522 20.98 7.93 -15.33
N SER A 523 20.84 6.67 -14.85
CA SER A 523 21.36 5.50 -15.56
C SER A 523 20.69 5.30 -16.92
N VAL A 524 19.36 5.45 -16.97
CA VAL A 524 18.59 5.35 -18.22
C VAL A 524 19.03 6.42 -19.22
N ALA A 525 19.14 7.68 -18.80
CA ALA A 525 19.61 8.76 -19.66
C ALA A 525 21.04 8.52 -20.18
N ALA A 526 21.94 8.06 -19.31
CA ALA A 526 23.30 7.71 -19.71
C ALA A 526 23.32 6.55 -20.73
N ALA A 527 22.46 5.54 -20.55
CA ALA A 527 22.32 4.43 -21.49
C ALA A 527 21.78 4.89 -22.86
N ILE A 528 20.73 5.73 -22.88
CA ILE A 528 20.16 6.28 -24.11
C ILE A 528 21.21 7.12 -24.84
N ALA A 529 21.91 8.02 -24.12
CA ALA A 529 22.96 8.86 -24.69
C ALA A 529 24.11 8.01 -25.30
N ALA A 530 24.52 6.94 -24.62
CA ALA A 530 25.56 6.04 -25.11
C ALA A 530 25.12 5.24 -26.35
N ALA A 531 23.90 4.70 -26.34
CA ALA A 531 23.34 3.93 -27.46
C ALA A 531 23.08 4.81 -28.69
N CYS A 532 22.73 6.08 -28.47
CA CYS A 532 22.38 7.04 -29.51
C CYS A 532 23.53 8.03 -29.83
N ALA A 533 24.77 7.75 -29.45
CA ALA A 533 25.90 8.69 -29.61
C ALA A 533 26.18 9.12 -31.06
N ALA A 534 25.67 8.38 -32.06
CA ALA A 534 25.75 8.71 -33.48
C ALA A 534 24.55 9.55 -34.00
N SER A 535 23.62 9.95 -33.12
CA SER A 535 22.42 10.73 -33.41
C SER A 535 22.52 12.15 -32.82
N PRO A 536 21.82 13.16 -33.39
CA PRO A 536 21.70 14.49 -32.78
C PRO A 536 20.76 14.54 -31.56
N LEU A 537 20.17 13.41 -31.16
CA LEU A 537 19.23 13.33 -30.03
C LEU A 537 19.85 13.90 -28.75
N ARG A 538 19.19 14.90 -28.15
CA ARG A 538 19.58 15.44 -26.83
C ARG A 538 18.97 14.57 -25.74
N VAL A 539 19.75 14.21 -24.74
CA VAL A 539 19.29 13.36 -23.63
C VAL A 539 19.71 14.00 -22.31
N GLU A 540 18.77 14.12 -21.40
CA GLU A 540 18.98 14.64 -20.05
C GLU A 540 18.18 13.83 -19.03
N ALA A 541 18.61 13.91 -17.77
CA ALA A 541 17.87 13.37 -16.63
C ALA A 541 17.66 14.49 -15.61
N ASP A 542 16.46 14.54 -15.03
CA ASP A 542 16.12 15.53 -14.02
C ASP A 542 15.19 14.93 -12.94
N LEU A 543 15.11 15.60 -11.79
CA LEU A 543 14.03 15.36 -10.84
C LEU A 543 12.71 15.80 -11.49
N ALA A 544 11.64 15.04 -11.27
CA ALA A 544 10.32 15.40 -11.80
C ALA A 544 9.89 16.81 -11.34
N THR A 545 10.14 17.13 -10.07
CA THR A 545 9.84 18.45 -9.49
C THR A 545 10.65 19.59 -10.09
N GLU A 546 11.91 19.34 -10.48
CA GLU A 546 12.76 20.36 -11.11
C GLU A 546 12.31 20.62 -12.55
N LEU A 547 11.98 19.57 -13.31
CA LEU A 547 11.39 19.74 -14.63
C LEU A 547 10.09 20.55 -14.53
N SER A 548 9.13 20.12 -13.72
CA SER A 548 7.84 20.81 -13.61
C SER A 548 7.90 22.21 -13.01
N GLY A 549 8.86 22.45 -12.11
CA GLY A 549 9.08 23.74 -11.48
C GLY A 549 9.81 24.75 -12.37
N PHE A 550 10.77 24.30 -13.16
CA PHE A 550 11.75 25.19 -13.82
C PHE A 550 12.13 24.80 -15.26
N GLY A 551 11.98 23.53 -15.64
CA GLY A 551 12.48 22.99 -16.92
C GLY A 551 11.45 22.78 -18.03
N LEU A 552 10.15 23.01 -17.78
CA LEU A 552 9.11 22.86 -18.82
C LEU A 552 9.11 24.05 -19.79
N ASP A 553 9.27 23.76 -21.09
CA ASP A 553 9.05 24.73 -22.17
C ASP A 553 7.56 24.90 -22.49
N ASP A 554 7.14 26.02 -23.09
CA ASP A 554 5.73 26.26 -23.46
C ASP A 554 5.22 25.27 -24.51
N ASP A 555 6.10 24.84 -25.41
CA ASP A 555 5.87 23.80 -26.41
C ASP A 555 6.89 22.69 -26.21
N MET A 556 6.39 21.47 -25.99
CA MET A 556 7.18 20.27 -25.76
C MET A 556 6.91 19.19 -26.82
N ALA A 557 6.35 19.55 -27.97
CA ALA A 557 6.05 18.59 -29.05
C ALA A 557 7.30 17.86 -29.59
N ASP A 558 8.50 18.42 -29.37
CA ASP A 558 9.78 17.81 -29.76
C ASP A 558 10.38 16.87 -28.70
N THR A 559 9.68 16.69 -27.57
CA THR A 559 10.22 16.08 -26.37
C THR A 559 9.53 14.74 -26.06
N LEU A 560 10.35 13.71 -25.84
CA LEU A 560 9.97 12.44 -25.25
C LEU A 560 10.34 12.43 -23.76
N VAL A 561 9.34 12.39 -22.90
CA VAL A 561 9.54 12.19 -21.46
C VAL A 561 9.59 10.71 -21.15
N VAL A 562 10.67 10.25 -20.52
CA VAL A 562 10.77 8.89 -19.97
C VAL A 562 10.54 8.96 -18.47
N ALA A 563 9.35 8.56 -18.01
CA ALA A 563 8.96 8.63 -16.61
C ALA A 563 9.28 7.32 -15.89
N VAL A 564 10.13 7.37 -14.86
CA VAL A 564 10.53 6.21 -14.06
C VAL A 564 9.83 6.26 -12.70
N SER A 565 9.04 5.22 -12.38
CA SER A 565 8.36 5.11 -11.08
C SER A 565 8.07 3.66 -10.74
N GLN A 566 8.36 3.21 -9.51
CA GLN A 566 8.02 1.85 -9.07
C GLN A 566 6.49 1.70 -8.96
N SER A 567 5.83 2.62 -8.24
CA SER A 567 4.41 2.52 -7.90
C SER A 567 3.48 3.02 -9.00
N GLY A 568 4.01 3.85 -9.91
CA GLY A 568 3.24 4.58 -10.92
C GLY A 568 2.23 5.58 -10.35
N THR A 569 2.26 5.81 -9.03
CA THR A 569 1.31 6.68 -8.30
C THR A 569 2.02 7.85 -7.61
N THR A 570 3.34 7.97 -7.76
CA THR A 570 4.13 9.10 -7.22
C THR A 570 3.55 10.42 -7.73
N THR A 571 3.01 11.24 -6.82
CA THR A 571 2.25 12.46 -7.14
C THR A 571 3.08 13.44 -7.97
N ASP A 572 4.32 13.72 -7.57
CA ASP A 572 5.18 14.68 -8.27
C ASP A 572 5.52 14.24 -9.70
N THR A 573 5.83 12.95 -9.90
CA THR A 573 6.07 12.36 -11.22
C THR A 573 4.83 12.43 -12.09
N ASN A 574 3.68 12.04 -11.56
CA ASN A 574 2.41 12.08 -12.29
C ASN A 574 2.01 13.50 -12.68
N ARG A 575 2.15 14.47 -11.78
CA ARG A 575 1.87 15.88 -12.04
C ARG A 575 2.80 16.45 -13.11
N THR A 576 4.07 16.09 -13.07
CA THR A 576 5.06 16.51 -14.08
C THR A 576 4.70 15.96 -15.46
N VAL A 577 4.29 14.69 -15.51
CA VAL A 577 3.81 14.04 -16.74
C VAL A 577 2.56 14.74 -17.28
N ASP A 578 1.57 15.04 -16.44
CA ASP A 578 0.35 15.76 -16.85
C ASP A 578 0.68 17.13 -17.46
N LEU A 579 1.60 17.87 -16.82
CA LEU A 579 2.04 19.18 -17.31
C LEU A 579 2.79 19.07 -18.65
N ALA A 580 3.72 18.14 -18.78
CA ALA A 580 4.49 17.94 -20.02
C ALA A 580 3.60 17.50 -21.19
N ARG A 581 2.69 16.54 -20.94
CA ARG A 581 1.68 16.09 -21.94
C ARG A 581 0.77 17.23 -22.36
N GLY A 582 0.32 18.05 -21.40
CA GLY A 582 -0.48 19.24 -21.67
C GLY A 582 0.21 20.24 -22.62
N ARG A 583 1.54 20.15 -22.76
CA ARG A 583 2.37 20.96 -23.67
C ARG A 583 2.85 20.21 -24.91
N GLY A 584 2.33 19.00 -25.16
CA GLY A 584 2.58 18.23 -26.39
C GLY A 584 3.64 17.13 -26.28
N ALA A 585 4.27 16.93 -25.11
CA ALA A 585 5.29 15.89 -24.96
C ALA A 585 4.71 14.47 -25.13
N ALA A 586 5.47 13.61 -25.80
CA ALA A 586 5.23 12.16 -25.78
C ALA A 586 5.78 11.56 -24.49
N VAL A 587 5.18 10.47 -23.99
CA VAL A 587 5.55 9.86 -22.71
C VAL A 587 5.74 8.35 -22.84
N VAL A 588 6.88 7.85 -22.39
CA VAL A 588 7.12 6.42 -22.14
C VAL A 588 7.37 6.21 -20.66
N ALA A 589 6.66 5.28 -20.03
CA ALA A 589 6.82 4.98 -18.61
C ALA A 589 7.63 3.69 -18.39
N ILE A 590 8.59 3.72 -17.46
CA ILE A 590 9.20 2.53 -16.86
C ILE A 590 8.57 2.35 -15.49
N VAL A 591 7.73 1.33 -15.35
CA VAL A 591 6.87 1.16 -14.18
C VAL A 591 6.69 -0.29 -13.81
N ASN A 592 6.48 -0.58 -12.53
CA ASN A 592 6.19 -1.94 -12.09
C ASN A 592 4.68 -2.21 -12.04
N ARG A 593 3.89 -1.27 -11.50
CA ARG A 593 2.46 -1.46 -11.29
C ARG A 593 1.63 -1.19 -12.56
N ARG A 594 0.94 -2.22 -13.05
CA ARG A 594 0.08 -2.22 -14.26
C ARG A 594 -1.14 -1.31 -14.17
N ASN A 595 -1.89 -1.32 -13.07
CA ASN A 595 -3.06 -0.44 -12.86
C ASN A 595 -2.68 0.80 -12.06
N SER A 596 -1.79 1.64 -12.60
CA SER A 596 -1.34 2.87 -11.96
C SER A 596 -1.63 4.11 -12.83
N ASP A 597 -1.82 5.26 -12.18
CA ASP A 597 -2.12 6.53 -12.83
C ASP A 597 -1.11 6.86 -13.96
N LEU A 598 0.17 6.53 -13.76
CA LEU A 598 1.21 6.75 -14.77
C LEU A 598 1.05 5.86 -16.02
N VAL A 599 0.55 4.64 -15.87
CA VAL A 599 0.28 3.72 -17.00
C VAL A 599 -0.84 4.28 -17.87
N GLU A 600 -1.90 4.79 -17.27
CA GLU A 600 -3.03 5.39 -18.00
C GLU A 600 -2.63 6.65 -18.78
N LYS A 601 -1.61 7.37 -18.28
CA LYS A 601 -1.12 8.62 -18.87
C LYS A 601 -0.04 8.43 -19.92
N ALA A 602 0.67 7.31 -19.94
CA ALA A 602 1.80 7.11 -20.86
C ALA A 602 1.33 6.71 -22.27
N ASP A 603 2.07 7.10 -23.30
CA ASP A 603 1.83 6.62 -24.66
C ASP A 603 2.41 5.23 -24.88
N GLY A 604 3.53 4.92 -24.21
CA GLY A 604 4.15 3.59 -24.19
C GLY A 604 4.60 3.17 -22.79
N VAL A 605 4.59 1.88 -22.48
CA VAL A 605 4.88 1.37 -21.13
C VAL A 605 5.83 0.19 -21.16
N LEU A 606 6.96 0.32 -20.46
CA LEU A 606 7.89 -0.77 -20.20
C LEU A 606 7.74 -1.28 -18.76
N PHE A 607 7.10 -2.43 -18.60
CA PHE A 607 6.94 -3.04 -17.29
C PHE A 607 8.26 -3.64 -16.77
N THR A 608 8.60 -3.36 -15.51
CA THR A 608 9.64 -4.10 -14.80
C THR A 608 9.11 -5.42 -14.23
N SER A 609 9.99 -6.41 -14.05
CA SER A 609 9.66 -7.75 -13.57
C SER A 609 8.49 -8.38 -14.36
N ASP A 610 7.48 -8.92 -13.68
CA ASP A 610 6.22 -9.39 -14.25
C ASP A 610 5.05 -8.40 -14.04
N GLY A 611 5.34 -7.22 -13.51
CA GLY A 611 4.38 -6.18 -13.14
C GLY A 611 3.53 -6.47 -11.89
N ARG A 612 3.82 -7.57 -11.17
CA ARG A 612 3.17 -7.92 -9.89
C ARG A 612 4.16 -8.05 -8.73
N ASP A 613 5.43 -7.84 -9.00
CA ASP A 613 6.52 -7.92 -8.04
C ASP A 613 6.55 -6.68 -7.12
N VAL A 614 5.59 -6.58 -6.20
CA VAL A 614 5.41 -5.42 -5.32
C VAL A 614 6.60 -5.25 -4.39
N GLU A 615 7.02 -4.00 -4.21
CA GLU A 615 8.03 -3.60 -3.24
C GLU A 615 7.31 -3.02 -2.02
N MET A 616 7.44 -3.71 -0.89
CA MET A 616 6.85 -3.40 0.40
C MET A 616 7.85 -2.73 1.33
N SER A 617 9.16 -2.90 1.11
CA SER A 617 10.16 -2.11 1.83
C SER A 617 10.06 -0.64 1.45
N VAL A 618 10.18 0.23 2.45
CA VAL A 618 10.26 1.69 2.23
C VAL A 618 11.48 2.04 1.38
N ALA A 619 12.62 1.42 1.66
CA ALA A 619 13.84 1.63 0.89
C ALA A 619 13.83 0.73 -0.35
N SER A 620 13.71 1.36 -1.54
CA SER A 620 13.76 0.66 -2.83
C SER A 620 15.05 -0.15 -3.01
N THR A 621 14.93 -1.37 -3.55
CA THR A 621 16.04 -2.29 -3.82
C THR A 621 15.90 -2.96 -5.18
N LYS A 622 15.05 -4.00 -5.30
CA LYS A 622 14.82 -4.73 -6.54
C LYS A 622 14.28 -3.83 -7.66
N ALA A 623 13.48 -2.82 -7.30
CA ALA A 623 12.96 -1.86 -8.28
C ALA A 623 14.06 -1.07 -8.97
N PHE A 624 15.09 -0.61 -8.24
CA PHE A 624 16.22 0.12 -8.82
C PHE A 624 16.93 -0.70 -9.90
N TYR A 625 17.32 -1.93 -9.58
CA TYR A 625 18.03 -2.80 -10.52
C TYR A 625 17.17 -3.15 -11.75
N ALA A 626 15.89 -3.40 -11.54
CA ALA A 626 14.95 -3.67 -12.63
C ALA A 626 14.73 -2.44 -13.52
N GLN A 627 14.59 -1.24 -12.95
CA GLN A 627 14.47 0.02 -13.70
C GLN A 627 15.71 0.31 -14.53
N VAL A 628 16.90 0.09 -13.98
CA VAL A 628 18.16 0.23 -14.73
C VAL A 628 18.21 -0.75 -15.90
N ALA A 629 17.90 -2.04 -15.67
CA ALA A 629 17.86 -3.05 -16.73
C ALA A 629 16.83 -2.71 -17.84
N ALA A 630 15.64 -2.26 -17.45
CA ALA A 630 14.62 -1.77 -18.37
C ALA A 630 15.11 -0.55 -19.17
N GLY A 631 15.82 0.38 -18.53
CA GLY A 631 16.44 1.53 -19.19
C GLY A 631 17.44 1.15 -20.27
N PHE A 632 18.27 0.13 -20.05
CA PHE A 632 19.19 -0.39 -21.08
C PHE A 632 18.44 -1.00 -22.28
N LEU A 633 17.34 -1.74 -22.03
CA LEU A 633 16.50 -2.28 -23.11
C LEU A 633 15.83 -1.16 -23.90
N LEU A 634 15.29 -0.15 -23.21
CA LEU A 634 14.67 1.02 -23.84
C LEU A 634 15.68 1.82 -24.67
N ALA A 635 16.91 2.01 -24.16
CA ALA A 635 17.98 2.70 -24.87
C ALA A 635 18.31 2.03 -26.21
N GLU A 636 18.45 0.71 -26.23
CA GLU A 636 18.67 -0.05 -27.46
C GLU A 636 17.45 0.03 -28.40
N GLY A 637 16.22 0.03 -27.85
CA GLY A 637 14.99 0.20 -28.64
C GLY A 637 14.90 1.57 -29.31
N ILE A 638 15.27 2.65 -28.60
CA ILE A 638 15.33 4.01 -29.14
C ILE A 638 16.42 4.09 -30.22
N ALA A 639 17.60 3.51 -29.99
CA ALA A 639 18.68 3.48 -30.99
C ALA A 639 18.30 2.69 -32.25
N GLN A 640 17.50 1.62 -32.11
CA GLN A 640 16.92 0.90 -33.24
C GLN A 640 15.91 1.77 -34.02
N ALA A 641 15.01 2.47 -33.32
CA ALA A 641 14.03 3.37 -33.93
C ALA A 641 14.70 4.53 -34.71
N LEU A 642 15.80 5.07 -34.17
CA LEU A 642 16.61 6.09 -34.84
C LEU A 642 17.48 5.57 -35.99
N GLY A 643 17.58 4.25 -36.16
CA GLY A 643 18.47 3.64 -37.17
C GLY A 643 19.97 3.83 -36.89
N CYS A 644 20.36 4.09 -35.63
CA CYS A 644 21.74 4.38 -35.24
C CYS A 644 22.40 3.27 -34.38
N SER A 645 21.73 2.14 -34.17
CA SER A 645 22.23 1.01 -33.38
C SER A 645 23.52 0.39 -33.95
N ASP A 646 24.56 0.28 -33.12
CA ASP A 646 25.75 -0.53 -33.40
C ASP A 646 25.50 -1.99 -32.96
N ARG A 647 25.20 -2.87 -33.92
CA ARG A 647 24.88 -4.28 -33.65
C ARG A 647 25.96 -5.04 -32.87
N VAL A 648 27.25 -4.66 -32.97
CA VAL A 648 28.32 -5.35 -32.24
C VAL A 648 28.33 -4.91 -30.78
N ARG A 649 28.29 -3.60 -30.54
CA ARG A 649 28.24 -3.04 -29.17
C ARG A 649 26.94 -3.43 -28.46
N SER A 650 25.82 -3.30 -29.16
CA SER A 650 24.49 -3.72 -28.68
C SER A 650 24.51 -5.19 -28.26
N SER A 651 25.02 -6.09 -29.12
CA SER A 651 25.09 -7.51 -28.78
C SER A 651 25.97 -7.81 -27.56
N ALA A 652 27.08 -7.10 -27.37
CA ALA A 652 27.95 -7.28 -26.21
C ALA A 652 27.30 -6.75 -24.92
N LEU A 653 26.59 -5.63 -25.00
CA LEU A 653 25.84 -5.05 -23.89
C LEU A 653 24.70 -5.97 -23.45
N LEU A 654 23.92 -6.48 -24.40
CA LEU A 654 22.80 -7.39 -24.14
C LEU A 654 23.27 -8.73 -23.54
N ASP A 655 24.45 -9.22 -23.93
CA ASP A 655 25.07 -10.39 -23.30
C ASP A 655 25.46 -10.12 -21.84
N GLY A 656 26.05 -8.95 -21.55
CA GLY A 656 26.32 -8.52 -20.19
C GLY A 656 25.05 -8.42 -19.35
N LEU A 657 23.98 -7.86 -19.91
CA LEU A 657 22.68 -7.73 -19.26
C LEU A 657 22.08 -9.11 -18.91
N ARG A 658 22.19 -10.11 -19.82
CA ARG A 658 21.76 -11.50 -19.55
C ARG A 658 22.50 -12.17 -18.39
N ARG A 659 23.78 -11.82 -18.17
CA ARG A 659 24.62 -12.37 -17.09
C ARG A 659 24.47 -11.63 -15.75
N LEU A 660 23.83 -10.46 -15.75
CA LEU A 660 23.69 -9.62 -14.56
C LEU A 660 22.92 -10.27 -13.40
N PRO A 661 21.84 -11.07 -13.60
CA PRO A 661 21.19 -11.79 -12.50
C PRO A 661 22.15 -12.72 -11.73
N GLU A 662 23.01 -13.44 -12.44
CA GLU A 662 23.98 -14.36 -11.84
C GLU A 662 25.03 -13.57 -11.05
N ALA A 663 25.58 -12.51 -11.65
CA ALA A 663 26.53 -11.62 -10.98
C ALA A 663 25.93 -10.98 -9.70
N LEU A 664 24.66 -10.58 -9.72
CA LEU A 664 23.99 -10.03 -8.54
C LEU A 664 23.84 -11.09 -7.44
N SER A 665 23.55 -12.34 -7.82
CA SER A 665 23.48 -13.48 -6.90
C SER A 665 24.84 -13.76 -6.26
N GLU A 666 25.93 -13.69 -7.03
CA GLU A 666 27.29 -13.82 -6.52
C GLU A 666 27.61 -12.74 -5.48
N VAL A 667 27.25 -11.48 -5.73
CA VAL A 667 27.46 -10.38 -4.77
C VAL A 667 26.66 -10.58 -3.49
N LEU A 668 25.40 -11.02 -3.58
CA LEU A 668 24.57 -11.29 -2.40
C LEU A 668 25.14 -12.43 -1.54
N ASN A 669 25.78 -13.43 -2.16
CA ASN A 669 26.46 -14.50 -1.43
C ASN A 669 27.68 -14.00 -0.62
N LEU A 670 28.20 -12.80 -0.90
CA LEU A 670 29.26 -12.16 -0.11
C LEU A 670 28.76 -11.51 1.18
N ARG A 671 27.44 -11.49 1.46
CA ARG A 671 26.85 -10.85 2.65
C ARG A 671 27.54 -11.19 3.98
N PRO A 672 27.93 -12.45 4.28
CA PRO A 672 28.66 -12.74 5.53
C PRO A 672 30.00 -12.00 5.63
N VAL A 673 30.70 -11.83 4.51
CA VAL A 673 31.94 -11.06 4.45
C VAL A 673 31.67 -9.56 4.58
N LEU A 674 30.65 -9.05 3.88
CA LEU A 674 30.24 -7.63 3.94
C LEU A 674 29.79 -7.21 5.34
N ALA A 675 29.13 -8.12 6.09
CA ALA A 675 28.74 -7.87 7.47
C ALA A 675 29.93 -7.56 8.39
N SER A 676 31.10 -8.17 8.12
CA SER A 676 32.32 -7.85 8.88
C SER A 676 32.81 -6.42 8.62
N ALA A 677 32.65 -5.91 7.40
CA ALA A 677 32.97 -4.53 7.05
C ALA A 677 31.98 -3.53 7.68
N ALA A 678 30.70 -3.91 7.76
CA ALA A 678 29.67 -3.06 8.38
C ALA A 678 29.93 -2.79 9.88
N ALA A 679 30.63 -3.69 10.58
CA ALA A 679 30.95 -3.53 12.00
C ALA A 679 31.82 -2.29 12.32
N TYR A 680 32.58 -1.77 11.34
CA TYR A 680 33.40 -0.57 11.50
C TYR A 680 32.58 0.74 11.45
N ALA A 681 31.37 0.71 10.90
CA ALA A 681 30.60 1.91 10.59
C ALA A 681 29.90 2.57 11.80
N PRO A 682 29.22 1.84 12.73
CA PRO A 682 28.45 2.44 13.83
C PRO A 682 29.19 3.46 14.70
N PRO A 683 30.45 3.26 15.13
CA PRO A 683 31.14 4.23 15.99
C PRO A 683 31.54 5.52 15.25
N LEU A 684 31.54 5.51 13.91
CA LEU A 684 31.99 6.64 13.10
C LEU A 684 30.84 7.62 12.85
N ARG A 685 31.07 8.90 13.14
CA ARG A 685 30.01 9.93 13.10
C ARG A 685 29.64 10.35 11.68
N SER A 686 30.63 10.56 10.82
CA SER A 686 30.43 11.08 9.46
C SER A 686 30.88 10.05 8.43
N TRP A 687 30.06 9.83 7.41
CA TRP A 687 30.32 8.91 6.31
C TRP A 687 30.14 9.66 4.98
N ALA A 688 30.89 9.27 3.95
CA ALA A 688 30.62 9.66 2.56
C ALA A 688 30.67 8.49 1.61
N VAL A 689 30.09 8.70 0.44
CA VAL A 689 30.14 7.79 -0.69
C VAL A 689 30.77 8.49 -1.88
N VAL A 690 31.73 7.87 -2.56
CA VAL A 690 32.35 8.43 -3.76
C VAL A 690 32.27 7.45 -4.93
N GLY A 691 32.15 8.00 -6.14
CA GLY A 691 32.13 7.22 -7.37
C GLY A 691 32.45 8.10 -8.58
N ASN A 692 32.83 7.49 -9.70
CA ASN A 692 33.17 8.18 -10.95
C ASN A 692 32.43 7.58 -12.14
N GLY A 693 32.19 8.37 -13.19
CA GLY A 693 31.52 7.88 -14.41
C GLY A 693 30.20 7.20 -14.06
N ALA A 694 29.96 5.99 -14.57
CA ALA A 694 28.75 5.22 -14.24
C ALA A 694 28.66 4.86 -12.74
N ASN A 695 29.78 4.68 -12.05
CA ASN A 695 29.80 4.36 -10.61
C ASN A 695 29.39 5.55 -9.74
N ARG A 696 29.33 6.76 -10.31
CA ARG A 696 28.72 7.92 -9.64
C ARG A 696 27.23 7.69 -9.37
N ILE A 697 26.51 7.09 -10.32
CA ILE A 697 25.09 6.78 -10.18
C ILE A 697 24.89 5.76 -9.04
N ALA A 698 25.75 4.72 -8.99
CA ALA A 698 25.74 3.76 -7.89
C ALA A 698 26.03 4.43 -6.53
N ALA A 699 26.98 5.37 -6.49
CA ALA A 699 27.30 6.11 -5.27
C ALA A 699 26.12 6.96 -4.76
N GLU A 700 25.36 7.59 -5.67
CA GLU A 700 24.18 8.37 -5.31
C GLU A 700 23.05 7.51 -4.74
N GLU A 701 22.84 6.32 -5.29
CA GLU A 701 21.86 5.35 -4.76
C GLU A 701 22.30 4.80 -3.40
N VAL A 702 23.58 4.41 -3.25
CA VAL A 702 24.12 3.94 -1.97
C VAL A 702 23.99 5.03 -0.90
N ARG A 703 24.26 6.30 -1.25
CA ARG A 703 24.02 7.44 -0.36
C ARG A 703 22.57 7.48 0.10
N ILE A 704 21.59 7.37 -0.81
CA ILE A 704 20.16 7.36 -0.45
C ILE A 704 19.86 6.22 0.53
N LYS A 705 20.27 4.98 0.23
CA LYS A 705 19.99 3.83 1.10
C LYS A 705 20.59 3.98 2.48
N LEU A 706 21.84 4.43 2.57
CA LEU A 706 22.48 4.63 3.87
C LEU A 706 21.83 5.78 4.65
N SER A 707 21.40 6.86 3.98
CA SER A 707 20.68 7.95 4.65
C SER A 707 19.30 7.52 5.15
N GLU A 708 18.53 6.78 4.35
CA GLU A 708 17.21 6.25 4.71
C GLU A 708 17.28 5.25 5.87
N LEU A 709 18.23 4.31 5.82
CA LEU A 709 18.26 3.18 6.75
C LEU A 709 19.09 3.43 8.01
N CYS A 710 20.08 4.34 7.95
CA CYS A 710 20.95 4.64 9.09
C CYS A 710 20.67 6.00 9.73
N TYR A 711 19.73 6.78 9.19
CA TYR A 711 19.38 8.13 9.66
C TYR A 711 20.60 9.06 9.79
N LYS A 712 21.51 8.98 8.82
CA LYS A 712 22.71 9.83 8.74
C LYS A 712 22.67 10.72 7.51
N SER A 713 23.10 11.97 7.68
CA SER A 713 23.45 12.82 6.55
C SER A 713 24.76 12.31 5.96
N ILE A 714 24.73 11.91 4.69
CA ILE A 714 25.86 11.30 4.00
C ILE A 714 26.13 12.10 2.74
N ALA A 715 27.35 12.61 2.62
CA ALA A 715 27.79 13.31 1.42
C ALA A 715 28.05 12.31 0.30
N CYS A 716 27.88 12.76 -0.94
CA CYS A 716 28.23 11.96 -2.10
C CYS A 716 28.95 12.81 -3.13
N ASP A 717 30.21 12.49 -3.42
CA ASP A 717 31.09 13.27 -4.30
C ASP A 717 31.71 12.45 -5.44
N ALA A 718 32.26 13.14 -6.44
CA ALA A 718 33.21 12.51 -7.36
C ALA A 718 34.53 12.25 -6.61
N THR A 719 35.16 11.10 -6.88
CA THR A 719 36.32 10.66 -6.07
C THR A 719 37.47 11.66 -6.09
N GLU A 720 37.74 12.29 -7.22
CA GLU A 720 38.80 13.31 -7.31
C GLU A 720 38.39 14.63 -6.66
N ASP A 721 37.13 15.02 -6.78
CA ASP A 721 36.63 16.27 -6.20
C ASP A 721 36.64 16.24 -4.67
N LYS A 722 36.49 15.04 -4.07
CA LYS A 722 36.62 14.86 -2.62
C LYS A 722 37.93 15.39 -2.06
N LYS A 723 39.04 15.30 -2.82
CA LYS A 723 40.36 15.84 -2.43
C LYS A 723 40.37 17.37 -2.36
N HIS A 724 39.46 18.03 -3.08
CA HIS A 724 39.35 19.48 -3.18
C HIS A 724 38.33 20.09 -2.21
N ILE A 725 37.49 19.27 -1.58
CA ILE A 725 36.43 19.72 -0.66
C ILE A 725 36.86 19.45 0.79
N ASP A 726 36.77 18.22 1.25
CA ASP A 726 36.78 17.91 2.69
C ASP A 726 37.19 16.47 3.02
N LEU A 727 38.08 15.86 2.22
CA LEU A 727 38.64 14.51 2.46
C LEU A 727 39.14 14.27 3.90
N SER A 728 39.59 15.31 4.60
CA SER A 728 40.10 15.23 5.98
C SER A 728 39.02 15.16 7.05
N SER A 729 37.75 15.41 6.72
CA SER A 729 36.67 15.58 7.70
C SER A 729 35.80 14.33 7.92
N GLU A 730 35.94 13.31 7.07
CA GLU A 730 35.07 12.13 7.07
C GLU A 730 35.87 10.83 7.33
N PRO A 731 35.69 10.20 8.50
CA PRO A 731 36.47 9.04 8.90
C PRO A 731 36.11 7.74 8.16
N LEU A 732 34.99 7.69 7.44
CA LEU A 732 34.59 6.55 6.62
C LEU A 732 34.17 7.01 5.23
N VAL A 733 34.82 6.46 4.20
CA VAL A 733 34.50 6.72 2.80
C VAL A 733 34.21 5.40 2.10
N PHE A 734 32.98 5.24 1.60
CA PHE A 734 32.59 4.14 0.74
C PHE A 734 32.96 4.49 -0.71
N VAL A 735 33.74 3.63 -1.37
CA VAL A 735 34.18 3.86 -2.75
C VAL A 735 33.43 2.89 -3.67
N CYS A 736 32.59 3.43 -4.55
CA CYS A 736 32.00 2.70 -5.66
C CYS A 736 33.02 2.66 -6.81
N ALA A 737 33.78 1.55 -6.86
CA ALA A 737 34.95 1.37 -7.73
C ALA A 737 34.64 0.70 -9.07
#